data_AF-A0AAE3M986-F1
#
_entry.id   AF-A0AAE3M986-F1
#
_cell.length_a   1.000
_cell.length_b   1.000
_cell.length_c   1.000
_cell.angle_alpha   90.00
_cell.angle_beta   90.00
_cell.angle_gamma   90.00
#
_symmetry.space_group_name_H-M   'P 1'
#
loop_
_entity.id
_entity.type
_entity.pdbx_description
1 polymer ?
#
loop_
_entity_poly.entity_id
_entity_poly.type
_entity_poly.pdbx_seq_one_letter_code
_entity_poly.pdbx_strand_id
1 'polypeptide(L)'
;MYSISCFSQTYIAGGEVSGRWEKKSSPYIITDNITIKENEQLIIEAGVIIKSDPKCEIAVWGSLVANGEKNDSILFTENQNERWGGIRFYNDDKEQDSSLLKFCTIEFSENYLGGGISIKAPNVTVSHCVIHNNIAWEGAGIYTNTCVNVVNTKIIHNEARNNVGGVYAEGNAKFLGCVIAFNKAPNNFAFIAFDFPVFKNCNICYNSKGGDYNRLETLYSFSGNYKLHNCIVYYNSPLHYNAVVTGINEFPEFKYCNIQGGLKSIKSSDVGISGYFNGVYENCIDVEPGFINSQKGDFQLYNSYCIDAGDPNSDTSDLSEDILGNNRIFNSENSRIDIGAYEYSKPTPNRIPYIIPKDTIHILKNTIQTIEFPFYDGDIKDEYFVNLQSDNDNLDVFVTCVNDSSFSISLNPKDGWKGEARLIKKISNNQDESLNYYQDTSVVIADNCIEGIIKDHRIINDTVRVIGDIIIEKSGKLSIEEGTYIEFQDSYQISVLGSIEALGTKENRIEFNAVDTLDIYIDGRRYEQGWSGIRFYNSKINTSIFRYCNFKNIGVPSYINKDNYPTDYSPRYNAISIVNYDDVSFNNCFFGSNFNPNTKTDYVLYKYQSSSSNLIIVSSKNIILNGCIFVNSFINESGATCVDADYSSIQISNCRFKDIKSEIHGNSFANSYCILSTKSNINVKHCDFINNNVGRAVVASYNDETMTIENCNFFNNKSKVMELFSDGAMVRNNKFVNNGMAINSRCDINIIGNLISNSEVYCGCSNFFGTAINLGVGNSLIANNTIVNNKQDSYGKAIYYSYCSPTIVNNVFYNNANISSDSEAHIGGYNGAGGNIKEPVISHNFISGNPLFTLKDTLDYSLKSASTCINMANIDYVMDVLPANDLKGNNRIDKTTGLLDQGAYEYLKEIESLKVIHIEPVSSEKNINIDTPLLITFNAPIKILDADLINLSCNNEFKTLQLSEDKTVLIITSYEPWFFNSQLELTIDKGAVAYIEDESFTNSNFETMFSVRPCEKASLEIESSSDLYCPNLEAILKATSTGDSKLDYQWYYNNELILSPDSSKVDLAEVTKINEGIYICEVTDLCGNIITDSIYVSIYNDIVYPNIEHKWGGVYFISNEQKEHSNYRWFLQNEEILTDIPVTHIPKGYKGSLYVSVRDSRNGCILNSDTIMVEENKRNEPFIAYPNPINTNETLELVFNSDFNDGKIIIYSLNGGKVEELKFNKSNIFNHRFTNYEPGIYLIKVQLDSNNYSFKLFIN
;
A
#
# COMPACT_ATOMS: atom_id res chain seq x y z
N MET A 1 -82.77 39.16 -48.02
CA MET A 1 -81.80 38.04 -48.05
C MET A 1 -80.72 38.37 -47.05
N TYR A 2 -80.63 37.63 -45.95
CA TYR A 2 -79.51 37.74 -44.99
C TYR A 2 -78.42 36.75 -45.43
N SER A 3 -77.18 37.21 -45.59
CA SER A 3 -76.01 36.33 -45.71
C SER A 3 -75.44 36.10 -44.31
N ILE A 4 -75.52 34.85 -43.84
CA ILE A 4 -74.90 34.39 -42.61
C ILE A 4 -73.40 34.22 -42.88
N SER A 5 -72.54 34.88 -42.10
CA SER A 5 -71.12 34.58 -42.03
C SER A 5 -70.92 33.34 -41.16
N CYS A 6 -70.53 32.22 -41.77
CA CYS A 6 -70.18 31.00 -41.03
C CYS A 6 -68.71 31.08 -40.58
N PHE A 7 -68.42 30.71 -39.33
CA PHE A 7 -67.05 30.62 -38.82
C PHE A 7 -66.37 29.35 -39.35
N SER A 8 -65.10 29.48 -39.77
CA SER A 8 -64.27 28.43 -40.38
C SER A 8 -63.71 27.38 -39.38
N GLN A 9 -64.13 27.43 -38.12
CA GLN A 9 -63.60 26.57 -37.06
C GLN A 9 -64.18 25.15 -37.13
N THR A 10 -63.34 24.15 -36.95
CA THR A 10 -63.72 22.73 -36.97
C THR A 10 -63.60 22.15 -35.57
N TYR A 11 -64.71 21.71 -34.98
CA TYR A 11 -64.69 21.02 -33.68
C TYR A 11 -64.43 19.53 -33.85
N ILE A 12 -63.51 18.99 -33.05
CA ILE A 12 -63.17 17.57 -32.99
C ILE A 12 -63.53 17.06 -31.59
N ALA A 13 -64.62 16.29 -31.50
CA ALA A 13 -65.27 15.88 -30.25
C ALA A 13 -64.51 14.80 -29.43
N GLY A 14 -63.29 14.43 -29.84
CA GLY A 14 -62.51 13.30 -29.30
C GLY A 14 -62.75 11.98 -30.04
N GLY A 15 -61.83 11.03 -29.85
CA GLY A 15 -61.85 9.71 -30.49
C GLY A 15 -60.86 9.57 -31.65
N GLU A 16 -61.14 8.63 -32.54
CA GLU A 16 -60.23 8.24 -33.62
C GLU A 16 -60.24 9.25 -34.77
N VAL A 17 -59.05 9.64 -35.24
CA VAL A 17 -58.89 10.58 -36.35
C VAL A 17 -57.87 10.08 -37.36
N SER A 18 -58.13 10.33 -38.64
CA SER A 18 -57.20 10.09 -39.75
C SER A 18 -57.56 10.98 -40.94
N GLY A 19 -56.77 10.92 -42.01
CA GLY A 19 -56.97 11.70 -43.22
C GLY A 19 -56.21 13.01 -43.22
N ARG A 20 -56.81 14.08 -43.76
CA ARG A 20 -56.13 15.36 -43.98
C ARG A 20 -56.84 16.51 -43.28
N TRP A 21 -56.09 17.27 -42.50
CA TRP A 21 -56.52 18.53 -41.93
C TRP A 21 -56.00 19.68 -42.78
N GLU A 22 -56.95 20.39 -43.39
CA GLU A 22 -56.69 21.43 -44.39
C GLU A 22 -56.73 22.82 -43.76
N LYS A 23 -55.90 23.73 -44.27
CA LYS A 23 -55.84 25.12 -43.79
C LYS A 23 -57.20 25.84 -43.84
N LYS A 24 -58.03 25.51 -44.83
CA LYS A 24 -59.36 26.12 -45.02
C LYS A 24 -60.38 25.79 -43.92
N SER A 25 -60.07 24.80 -43.08
CA SER A 25 -60.91 24.33 -41.98
C SER A 25 -60.29 24.64 -40.61
N SER A 26 -59.19 25.40 -40.61
CA SER A 26 -58.49 25.90 -39.42
C SER A 26 -59.26 27.08 -38.79
N PRO A 27 -59.29 27.23 -37.46
CA PRO A 27 -58.65 26.36 -36.47
C PRO A 27 -59.41 25.06 -36.22
N TYR A 28 -58.68 24.00 -35.91
CA TYR A 28 -59.21 22.75 -35.37
C TYR A 28 -59.25 22.85 -33.84
N ILE A 29 -60.43 22.68 -33.24
CA ILE A 29 -60.64 22.74 -31.80
C ILE A 29 -60.90 21.33 -31.28
N ILE A 30 -59.92 20.75 -30.58
CA ILE A 30 -59.98 19.43 -29.96
C ILE A 30 -60.62 19.60 -28.57
N THR A 31 -61.78 18.98 -28.34
CA THR A 31 -62.52 19.11 -27.07
C THR A 31 -62.41 17.89 -26.16
N ASP A 32 -61.82 16.80 -26.64
CA ASP A 32 -61.49 15.58 -25.89
C ASP A 32 -60.33 14.85 -26.61
N ASN A 33 -59.65 13.90 -25.94
CA ASN A 33 -58.48 13.20 -26.47
C ASN A 33 -58.72 12.63 -27.88
N ILE A 34 -57.76 12.83 -28.78
CA ILE A 34 -57.81 12.23 -30.12
C ILE A 34 -56.75 11.16 -30.29
N THR A 35 -57.04 10.15 -31.10
CA THR A 35 -56.16 9.02 -31.35
C THR A 35 -55.98 8.80 -32.85
N ILE A 36 -54.74 8.83 -33.34
CA ILE A 36 -54.38 8.29 -34.64
C ILE A 36 -54.04 6.83 -34.43
N LYS A 37 -54.92 5.93 -34.89
CA LYS A 37 -54.77 4.49 -34.69
C LYS A 37 -53.59 3.89 -35.47
N GLU A 38 -53.15 2.70 -35.05
CA GLU A 38 -52.22 1.87 -35.81
C GLU A 38 -52.62 1.79 -37.30
N ASN A 39 -51.65 1.91 -38.21
CA ASN A 39 -51.82 1.92 -39.68
C ASN A 39 -52.67 3.07 -40.26
N GLU A 40 -53.16 3.99 -39.44
CA GLU A 40 -53.82 5.21 -39.91
C GLU A 40 -52.84 6.38 -39.94
N GLN A 41 -53.09 7.34 -40.83
CA GLN A 41 -52.28 8.55 -40.95
C GLN A 41 -53.13 9.80 -40.82
N LEU A 42 -52.63 10.77 -40.05
CA LEU A 42 -53.13 12.14 -40.07
C LEU A 42 -52.10 13.06 -40.73
N ILE A 43 -52.51 13.72 -41.81
CA ILE A 43 -51.72 14.74 -42.50
C ILE A 43 -52.26 16.11 -42.13
N ILE A 44 -51.41 17.00 -41.64
CA ILE A 44 -51.77 18.37 -41.27
C ILE A 44 -51.04 19.34 -42.20
N GLU A 45 -51.81 20.17 -42.91
CA GLU A 45 -51.29 21.14 -43.86
C GLU A 45 -50.64 22.35 -43.17
N ALA A 46 -49.74 23.01 -43.90
CA ALA A 46 -49.12 24.26 -43.48
C ALA A 46 -50.14 25.33 -43.08
N GLY A 47 -49.81 26.12 -42.07
CA GLY A 47 -50.65 27.20 -41.54
C GLY A 47 -51.88 26.76 -40.74
N VAL A 48 -52.06 25.46 -40.48
CA VAL A 48 -53.14 24.96 -39.62
C VAL A 48 -52.89 25.33 -38.15
N ILE A 49 -53.94 25.80 -37.47
CA ILE A 49 -53.95 26.09 -36.04
C ILE A 49 -54.80 25.02 -35.35
N ILE A 50 -54.24 24.38 -34.34
CA ILE A 50 -54.85 23.33 -33.53
C ILE A 50 -54.88 23.84 -32.10
N LYS A 51 -56.10 24.01 -31.60
CA LYS A 51 -56.36 24.40 -30.22
C LYS A 51 -56.94 23.21 -29.49
N SER A 52 -56.34 22.84 -28.36
CA SER A 52 -56.82 21.72 -27.56
C SER A 52 -57.34 22.20 -26.21
N ASP A 53 -58.49 21.66 -25.81
CA ASP A 53 -59.07 21.90 -24.49
C ASP A 53 -58.16 21.32 -23.38
N PRO A 54 -58.36 21.76 -22.12
CA PRO A 54 -57.46 21.41 -21.02
C PRO A 54 -57.28 19.90 -20.87
N LYS A 55 -56.02 19.47 -20.65
CA LYS A 55 -55.60 18.06 -20.49
C LYS A 55 -55.86 17.14 -21.69
N CYS A 56 -56.43 17.63 -22.79
CA CYS A 56 -56.69 16.81 -23.98
C CYS A 56 -55.38 16.58 -24.75
N GLU A 57 -55.01 15.32 -24.97
CA GLU A 57 -53.79 14.90 -25.68
C GLU A 57 -54.06 14.40 -27.10
N ILE A 58 -53.01 14.45 -27.92
CA ILE A 58 -52.97 13.84 -29.24
C ILE A 58 -52.17 12.55 -29.14
N ALA A 59 -52.87 11.41 -29.09
CA ALA A 59 -52.26 10.08 -29.03
C ALA A 59 -52.00 9.54 -30.44
N VAL A 60 -50.75 9.14 -30.72
CA VAL A 60 -50.30 8.68 -32.03
C VAL A 60 -49.80 7.24 -31.91
N TRP A 61 -50.61 6.29 -32.36
CA TRP A 61 -50.27 4.88 -32.56
C TRP A 61 -50.02 4.55 -34.05
N GLY A 62 -50.51 5.40 -34.96
CA GLY A 62 -50.20 5.36 -36.40
C GLY A 62 -49.12 6.36 -36.80
N SER A 63 -49.36 7.11 -37.87
CA SER A 63 -48.44 8.15 -38.39
C SER A 63 -49.05 9.55 -38.31
N LEU A 64 -48.29 10.50 -37.76
CA LEU A 64 -48.62 11.94 -37.82
C LEU A 64 -47.65 12.65 -38.76
N VAL A 65 -48.18 13.27 -39.82
CA VAL A 65 -47.41 14.07 -40.78
C VAL A 65 -47.89 15.51 -40.70
N ALA A 66 -47.30 16.28 -39.78
CA ALA A 66 -47.49 17.72 -39.67
C ALA A 66 -46.35 18.44 -40.41
N ASN A 67 -46.60 18.81 -41.66
CA ASN A 67 -45.59 19.38 -42.55
C ASN A 67 -45.88 20.85 -42.84
N GLY A 68 -45.50 21.71 -41.90
CA GLY A 68 -45.59 23.16 -42.06
C GLY A 68 -44.53 23.73 -42.99
N GLU A 69 -44.56 25.05 -43.18
CA GLU A 69 -43.55 25.80 -43.91
C GLU A 69 -42.94 26.90 -43.04
N LYS A 70 -41.72 27.37 -43.38
CA LYS A 70 -41.00 28.43 -42.65
C LYS A 70 -41.83 29.70 -42.45
N ASN A 71 -42.64 30.06 -43.44
CA ASN A 71 -43.49 31.25 -43.43
C ASN A 71 -44.96 30.94 -43.12
N ASP A 72 -45.30 29.67 -42.88
CA ASP A 72 -46.68 29.19 -42.66
C ASP A 72 -46.67 27.96 -41.74
N SER A 73 -46.16 28.14 -40.53
CA SER A 73 -45.97 27.06 -39.56
C SER A 73 -47.30 26.56 -38.99
N ILE A 74 -47.32 25.29 -38.59
CA ILE A 74 -48.47 24.69 -37.88
C ILE A 74 -48.37 25.08 -36.40
N LEU A 75 -49.48 25.49 -35.78
CA LEU A 75 -49.52 25.85 -34.36
C LEU A 75 -50.36 24.84 -33.57
N PHE A 76 -49.76 24.20 -32.57
CA PHE A 76 -50.44 23.42 -31.54
C PHE A 76 -50.41 24.20 -30.22
N THR A 77 -51.57 24.57 -29.69
CA THR A 77 -51.70 25.46 -28.53
C THR A 77 -52.95 25.16 -27.70
N GLU A 78 -53.08 25.82 -26.56
CA GLU A 78 -54.25 25.74 -25.68
C GLU A 78 -55.47 26.49 -26.25
N ASN A 79 -56.68 25.99 -25.98
CA ASN A 79 -57.93 26.65 -26.39
C ASN A 79 -58.44 27.68 -25.38
N GLN A 80 -58.27 27.44 -24.06
CA GLN A 80 -58.97 28.16 -22.98
C GLN A 80 -58.04 28.77 -21.91
N ASN A 81 -56.80 29.13 -22.25
CA ASN A 81 -55.77 29.59 -21.28
C ASN A 81 -55.48 28.57 -20.17
N GLU A 82 -55.72 27.30 -20.44
CA GLU A 82 -55.45 26.17 -19.58
C GLU A 82 -54.75 25.10 -20.42
N ARG A 83 -53.68 24.53 -19.86
CA ARG A 83 -52.72 23.72 -20.60
C ARG A 83 -53.33 22.42 -21.10
N TRP A 84 -53.03 22.08 -22.35
CA TRP A 84 -53.48 20.85 -23.00
C TRP A 84 -52.49 19.68 -22.79
N GLY A 85 -52.87 18.47 -23.20
CA GLY A 85 -52.15 17.24 -22.87
C GLY A 85 -50.88 16.94 -23.68
N GLY A 86 -50.57 17.71 -24.73
CA GLY A 86 -49.40 17.54 -25.60
C GLY A 86 -49.55 16.43 -26.65
N ILE A 87 -48.44 16.11 -27.36
CA ILE A 87 -48.40 15.09 -28.42
C ILE A 87 -47.68 13.83 -27.91
N ARG A 88 -48.30 12.67 -28.04
CA ARG A 88 -47.81 11.39 -27.50
C ARG A 88 -47.67 10.35 -28.59
N PHE A 89 -46.45 10.00 -28.95
CA PHE A 89 -46.17 8.87 -29.84
C PHE A 89 -46.00 7.61 -29.01
N TYR A 90 -46.91 6.67 -29.16
CA TYR A 90 -46.91 5.38 -28.46
C TYR A 90 -46.31 4.29 -29.35
N ASN A 91 -45.73 3.26 -28.73
CA ASN A 91 -45.15 2.09 -29.38
C ASN A 91 -45.84 0.82 -28.85
N ASP A 92 -46.12 -0.12 -29.74
CA ASP A 92 -46.75 -1.42 -29.48
C ASP A 92 -45.92 -2.61 -30.01
N ASP A 93 -44.61 -2.41 -30.24
CA ASP A 93 -43.63 -3.40 -30.75
C ASP A 93 -43.86 -3.87 -32.21
N LYS A 94 -44.57 -3.09 -33.03
CA LYS A 94 -44.78 -3.36 -34.47
C LYS A 94 -44.01 -2.37 -35.37
N GLU A 95 -43.83 -2.73 -36.65
CA GLU A 95 -43.28 -1.80 -37.67
C GLU A 95 -44.26 -0.63 -37.88
N GLN A 96 -43.99 0.50 -37.21
CA GLN A 96 -44.80 1.72 -37.30
C GLN A 96 -44.27 2.65 -38.42
N ASP A 97 -45.20 3.19 -39.21
CA ASP A 97 -44.91 4.18 -40.25
C ASP A 97 -44.27 5.45 -39.67
N SER A 98 -43.36 6.08 -40.42
CA SER A 98 -42.65 7.28 -39.97
C SER A 98 -43.60 8.44 -39.67
N SER A 99 -43.34 9.16 -38.58
CA SER A 99 -44.03 10.41 -38.26
C SER A 99 -43.10 11.62 -38.46
N LEU A 100 -43.67 12.74 -38.88
CA LEU A 100 -42.95 13.97 -39.17
C LEU A 100 -43.65 15.17 -38.51
N LEU A 101 -42.89 15.89 -37.68
CA LEU A 101 -43.22 17.24 -37.25
C LEU A 101 -42.20 18.18 -37.90
N LYS A 102 -42.66 19.04 -38.83
CA LYS A 102 -41.81 19.99 -39.55
C LYS A 102 -42.42 21.38 -39.52
N PHE A 103 -41.64 22.40 -39.18
CA PHE A 103 -42.12 23.80 -39.05
C PHE A 103 -43.41 23.89 -38.20
N CYS A 104 -43.37 23.26 -37.02
CA CYS A 104 -44.46 23.28 -36.05
C CYS A 104 -44.07 24.11 -34.82
N THR A 105 -45.05 24.81 -34.24
CA THR A 105 -44.94 25.42 -32.92
C THR A 105 -45.81 24.63 -31.94
N ILE A 106 -45.21 24.17 -30.84
CA ILE A 106 -45.88 23.40 -29.78
C ILE A 106 -45.71 24.16 -28.47
N GLU A 107 -46.81 24.67 -27.95
CA GLU A 107 -46.80 25.53 -26.77
C GLU A 107 -47.94 25.28 -25.80
N PHE A 108 -47.73 25.73 -24.56
CA PHE A 108 -48.70 25.74 -23.47
C PHE A 108 -49.33 24.38 -23.16
N SER A 109 -48.57 23.27 -23.26
CA SER A 109 -49.02 21.96 -22.79
C SER A 109 -48.50 21.60 -21.41
N GLU A 110 -49.15 20.62 -20.75
CA GLU A 110 -48.73 20.04 -19.49
C GLU A 110 -48.97 18.52 -19.47
N ASN A 111 -47.97 17.75 -19.02
CA ASN A 111 -48.14 16.32 -18.77
C ASN A 111 -47.12 15.79 -17.74
N TYR A 112 -47.13 14.50 -17.45
CA TYR A 112 -46.15 13.88 -16.57
C TYR A 112 -44.77 13.78 -17.25
N LEU A 113 -44.67 13.18 -18.45
CA LEU A 113 -43.43 13.08 -19.22
C LEU A 113 -43.60 13.78 -20.57
N GLY A 114 -42.62 14.59 -20.96
CA GLY A 114 -42.61 15.16 -22.31
C GLY A 114 -43.68 16.23 -22.50
N GLY A 115 -43.69 17.29 -21.70
CA GLY A 115 -44.78 18.30 -21.66
C GLY A 115 -45.31 18.64 -23.05
N GLY A 116 -44.43 19.13 -23.93
CA GLY A 116 -44.71 19.31 -25.36
C GLY A 116 -44.91 17.98 -26.10
N ILE A 117 -43.85 17.17 -26.17
CA ILE A 117 -43.80 15.94 -26.96
C ILE A 117 -43.22 14.79 -26.13
N SER A 118 -43.88 13.62 -26.17
CA SER A 118 -43.35 12.36 -25.65
C SER A 118 -43.26 11.36 -26.79
N ILE A 119 -42.08 10.76 -26.98
CA ILE A 119 -41.76 9.88 -28.10
C ILE A 119 -41.35 8.51 -27.56
N LYS A 120 -42.21 7.52 -27.76
CA LYS A 120 -41.92 6.10 -27.48
C LYS A 120 -41.85 5.26 -28.76
N ALA A 121 -42.46 5.76 -29.84
CA ALA A 121 -42.45 5.17 -31.18
C ALA A 121 -41.10 5.34 -31.91
N PRO A 122 -40.61 4.33 -32.65
CA PRO A 122 -39.50 4.50 -33.57
C PRO A 122 -39.88 5.43 -34.75
N ASN A 123 -38.89 5.91 -35.51
CA ASN A 123 -39.07 6.64 -36.78
C ASN A 123 -39.84 7.99 -36.69
N VAL A 124 -39.75 8.70 -35.57
CA VAL A 124 -40.26 10.08 -35.45
C VAL A 124 -39.15 11.07 -35.80
N THR A 125 -39.45 12.01 -36.70
CA THR A 125 -38.57 13.14 -37.03
C THR A 125 -39.20 14.45 -36.58
N VAL A 126 -38.47 15.24 -35.78
CA VAL A 126 -38.86 16.60 -35.39
C VAL A 126 -37.87 17.56 -36.03
N SER A 127 -38.33 18.44 -36.92
CA SER A 127 -37.45 19.32 -37.67
C SER A 127 -37.96 20.76 -37.77
N HIS A 128 -37.08 21.76 -37.62
CA HIS A 128 -37.45 23.18 -37.75
C HIS A 128 -38.62 23.62 -36.87
N CYS A 129 -38.80 22.98 -35.71
CA CYS A 129 -39.91 23.27 -34.81
C CYS A 129 -39.53 24.26 -33.71
N VAL A 130 -40.53 24.85 -33.06
CA VAL A 130 -40.38 25.62 -31.82
C VAL A 130 -41.23 24.96 -30.74
N ILE A 131 -40.58 24.46 -29.69
CA ILE A 131 -41.21 23.78 -28.55
C ILE A 131 -40.95 24.65 -27.33
N HIS A 132 -41.97 25.35 -26.87
CA HIS A 132 -41.78 26.33 -25.81
C HIS A 132 -42.95 26.51 -24.86
N ASN A 133 -42.65 27.06 -23.68
CA ASN A 133 -43.63 27.32 -22.63
C ASN A 133 -44.41 26.05 -22.22
N ASN A 134 -43.83 24.86 -22.31
CA ASN A 134 -44.47 23.60 -21.88
C ASN A 134 -44.03 23.22 -20.47
N ILE A 135 -44.87 22.46 -19.77
CA ILE A 135 -44.61 22.01 -18.39
C ILE A 135 -44.65 20.49 -18.31
N ALA A 136 -43.72 19.88 -17.57
CA ALA A 136 -43.85 18.46 -17.22
C ALA A 136 -43.33 18.12 -15.83
N TRP A 137 -43.51 16.87 -15.38
CA TRP A 137 -42.71 16.35 -14.28
C TRP A 137 -41.25 16.25 -14.70
N GLU A 138 -40.99 15.65 -15.87
CA GLU A 138 -39.65 15.51 -16.48
C GLU A 138 -39.69 15.65 -18.01
N GLY A 139 -38.63 16.23 -18.59
CA GLY A 139 -38.50 16.45 -20.04
C GLY A 139 -39.55 17.41 -20.58
N ALA A 140 -39.70 18.60 -20.00
CA ALA A 140 -40.86 19.46 -20.29
C ALA A 140 -41.03 19.87 -21.77
N GLY A 141 -39.94 19.99 -22.53
CA GLY A 141 -40.01 20.12 -23.98
C GLY A 141 -40.24 18.76 -24.66
N ILE A 142 -39.24 17.89 -24.56
CA ILE A 142 -39.23 16.56 -25.18
C ILE A 142 -38.86 15.49 -24.16
N TYR A 143 -39.62 14.40 -24.14
CA TYR A 143 -39.23 13.12 -23.53
C TYR A 143 -39.12 12.05 -24.63
N THR A 144 -38.07 11.25 -24.61
CA THR A 144 -37.92 10.09 -25.51
C THR A 144 -37.18 8.95 -24.81
N ASN A 145 -37.57 7.71 -25.10
CA ASN A 145 -36.83 6.50 -24.71
C ASN A 145 -36.43 5.63 -25.91
N THR A 146 -36.42 6.23 -27.10
CA THR A 146 -36.13 5.57 -28.39
C THR A 146 -35.22 6.45 -29.26
N CYS A 147 -34.78 5.91 -30.39
CA CYS A 147 -33.98 6.63 -31.37
C CYS A 147 -34.85 7.66 -32.09
N VAL A 148 -34.57 8.96 -31.88
CA VAL A 148 -35.27 10.08 -32.53
C VAL A 148 -34.27 11.03 -33.17
N ASN A 149 -34.62 11.59 -34.32
CA ASN A 149 -33.88 12.68 -34.94
C ASN A 149 -34.60 14.01 -34.71
N VAL A 150 -33.95 14.91 -33.97
CA VAL A 150 -34.40 16.28 -33.74
C VAL A 150 -33.44 17.23 -34.44
N VAL A 151 -33.93 17.97 -35.43
CA VAL A 151 -33.09 18.75 -36.36
C VAL A 151 -33.54 20.21 -36.37
N ASN A 152 -32.61 21.17 -36.29
CA ASN A 152 -32.89 22.62 -36.40
C ASN A 152 -34.08 23.10 -35.54
N THR A 153 -34.25 22.53 -34.34
CA THR A 153 -35.42 22.77 -33.48
C THR A 153 -35.04 23.63 -32.28
N LYS A 154 -35.91 24.56 -31.91
CA LYS A 154 -35.78 25.40 -30.72
C LYS A 154 -36.58 24.78 -29.57
N ILE A 155 -35.92 24.40 -28.49
CA ILE A 155 -36.51 23.86 -27.26
C ILE A 155 -36.26 24.88 -26.16
N ILE A 156 -37.21 25.80 -25.97
CA ILE A 156 -36.98 27.00 -25.16
C ILE A 156 -38.07 27.27 -24.13
N HIS A 157 -37.74 27.89 -22.99
CA HIS A 157 -38.73 28.30 -21.99
C HIS A 157 -39.65 27.15 -21.48
N ASN A 158 -39.18 25.92 -21.47
CA ASN A 158 -39.92 24.80 -20.88
C ASN A 158 -39.55 24.64 -19.40
N GLU A 159 -40.51 24.22 -18.57
CA GLU A 159 -40.34 24.11 -17.12
C GLU A 159 -40.72 22.74 -16.59
N ALA A 160 -39.78 22.05 -15.95
CA ALA A 160 -40.07 20.83 -15.21
C ALA A 160 -40.50 21.14 -13.77
N ARG A 161 -41.32 20.26 -13.18
CA ARG A 161 -41.70 20.31 -11.76
C ARG A 161 -40.79 19.51 -10.85
N ASN A 162 -40.02 18.58 -11.42
CA ASN A 162 -39.03 17.79 -10.68
C ASN A 162 -37.65 17.95 -11.34
N ASN A 163 -37.36 17.13 -12.34
CA ASN A 163 -36.05 17.03 -12.96
C ASN A 163 -36.13 17.38 -14.45
N VAL A 164 -35.04 17.80 -15.08
CA VAL A 164 -34.92 17.86 -16.55
C VAL A 164 -35.90 18.83 -17.23
N GLY A 165 -35.54 20.11 -17.21
CA GLY A 165 -36.37 21.21 -17.72
C GLY A 165 -36.59 21.22 -19.23
N GLY A 166 -35.62 20.73 -20.03
CA GLY A 166 -35.68 20.78 -21.49
C GLY A 166 -35.97 19.43 -22.12
N VAL A 167 -34.99 18.54 -22.06
CA VAL A 167 -34.95 17.29 -22.85
C VAL A 167 -34.56 16.11 -21.97
N TYR A 168 -35.37 15.07 -21.96
CA TYR A 168 -35.03 13.77 -21.38
C TYR A 168 -34.94 12.73 -22.50
N ALA A 169 -33.79 12.08 -22.70
CA ALA A 169 -33.56 11.09 -23.76
C ALA A 169 -32.87 9.79 -23.27
N GLU A 170 -33.62 8.72 -23.04
CA GLU A 170 -33.09 7.39 -22.65
C GLU A 170 -32.62 6.54 -23.85
N GLY A 171 -33.00 6.91 -25.08
CA GLY A 171 -32.59 6.24 -26.31
C GLY A 171 -31.40 6.91 -27.02
N ASN A 172 -30.94 6.32 -28.14
CA ASN A 172 -29.94 6.93 -29.04
C ASN A 172 -30.52 8.13 -29.81
N ALA A 173 -30.91 9.19 -29.12
CA ALA A 173 -31.49 10.40 -29.72
C ALA A 173 -30.40 11.29 -30.36
N LYS A 174 -30.63 11.77 -31.58
CA LYS A 174 -29.77 12.73 -32.26
C LYS A 174 -30.39 14.11 -32.24
N PHE A 175 -29.67 15.09 -31.68
CA PHE A 175 -30.00 16.51 -31.73
C PHE A 175 -28.99 17.21 -32.64
N LEU A 176 -29.47 17.71 -33.78
CA LEU A 176 -28.64 18.30 -34.83
C LEU A 176 -29.09 19.75 -35.05
N GLY A 177 -28.18 20.73 -34.96
CA GLY A 177 -28.55 22.13 -35.24
C GLY A 177 -29.53 22.77 -34.24
N CYS A 178 -29.71 22.18 -33.04
CA CYS A 178 -30.77 22.56 -32.12
C CYS A 178 -30.35 23.69 -31.17
N VAL A 179 -31.34 24.49 -30.72
CA VAL A 179 -31.16 25.48 -29.66
C VAL A 179 -31.96 25.03 -28.44
N ILE A 180 -31.30 24.69 -27.35
CA ILE A 180 -31.90 24.26 -26.09
C ILE A 180 -31.59 25.31 -25.03
N ALA A 181 -32.52 26.24 -24.82
CA ALA A 181 -32.23 27.43 -24.04
C ALA A 181 -33.36 27.91 -23.13
N PHE A 182 -33.03 28.61 -22.04
CA PHE A 182 -34.02 29.17 -21.12
C PHE A 182 -34.98 28.15 -20.49
N ASN A 183 -34.61 26.87 -20.46
CA ASN A 183 -35.42 25.86 -19.79
C ASN A 183 -35.13 25.86 -18.29
N LYS A 184 -36.12 25.43 -17.49
CA LYS A 184 -36.09 25.53 -16.03
C LYS A 184 -36.36 24.20 -15.35
N ALA A 185 -35.56 23.88 -14.33
CA ALA A 185 -35.71 22.68 -13.50
C ALA A 185 -35.52 23.01 -12.00
N PRO A 186 -36.42 22.56 -11.09
CA PRO A 186 -36.34 22.89 -9.67
C PRO A 186 -35.47 21.92 -8.83
N ASN A 187 -35.28 20.65 -9.24
CA ASN A 187 -34.51 19.62 -8.49
C ASN A 187 -33.24 19.12 -9.23
N ASN A 188 -32.56 18.11 -8.65
CA ASN A 188 -31.10 17.86 -8.64
C ASN A 188 -30.41 17.21 -9.88
N PHE A 189 -31.08 16.99 -11.03
CA PHE A 189 -30.59 15.99 -12.03
C PHE A 189 -30.22 16.51 -13.45
N ALA A 190 -30.16 17.82 -13.68
CA ALA A 190 -29.86 18.50 -14.97
C ALA A 190 -31.03 19.08 -15.78
N PHE A 191 -30.73 19.93 -16.78
CA PHE A 191 -31.68 20.49 -17.75
C PHE A 191 -31.91 19.57 -18.94
N ILE A 192 -30.89 18.77 -19.26
CA ILE A 192 -30.93 17.71 -20.26
C ILE A 192 -30.38 16.45 -19.60
N ALA A 193 -31.18 15.38 -19.57
CA ALA A 193 -30.78 14.07 -19.04
C ALA A 193 -30.82 13.01 -20.14
N PHE A 194 -29.84 12.11 -20.17
CA PHE A 194 -29.71 11.23 -21.32
C PHE A 194 -28.81 9.99 -21.17
N ASP A 195 -29.00 8.97 -21.99
CA ASP A 195 -28.12 7.79 -22.00
C ASP A 195 -27.10 7.82 -23.13
N PHE A 196 -27.54 7.67 -24.38
CA PHE A 196 -26.64 7.57 -25.54
C PHE A 196 -26.89 8.62 -26.65
N PRO A 197 -27.13 9.90 -26.34
CA PRO A 197 -27.46 10.87 -27.37
C PRO A 197 -26.23 11.36 -28.13
N VAL A 198 -26.49 11.86 -29.32
CA VAL A 198 -25.53 12.64 -30.11
C VAL A 198 -26.07 14.06 -30.24
N PHE A 199 -25.36 15.02 -29.68
CA PHE A 199 -25.55 16.45 -29.93
C PHE A 199 -24.51 16.90 -30.95
N LYS A 200 -24.97 17.43 -32.08
CA LYS A 200 -24.10 17.98 -33.12
C LYS A 200 -24.56 19.39 -33.49
N ASN A 201 -23.64 20.35 -33.53
CA ASN A 201 -23.97 21.74 -33.93
C ASN A 201 -25.11 22.35 -33.10
N CYS A 202 -25.13 22.15 -31.77
CA CYS A 202 -26.21 22.63 -30.91
C CYS A 202 -25.79 23.77 -30.00
N ASN A 203 -26.71 24.67 -29.65
CA ASN A 203 -26.53 25.67 -28.60
C ASN A 203 -27.34 25.27 -27.36
N ILE A 204 -26.67 25.06 -26.23
CA ILE A 204 -27.26 24.75 -24.93
C ILE A 204 -26.96 25.91 -24.00
N CYS A 205 -27.91 26.84 -23.85
CA CYS A 205 -27.61 28.14 -23.22
C CYS A 205 -28.71 28.65 -22.28
N TYR A 206 -28.34 29.41 -21.24
CA TYR A 206 -29.32 30.08 -20.37
C TYR A 206 -30.35 29.19 -19.69
N ASN A 207 -30.10 27.89 -19.56
CA ASN A 207 -30.96 27.02 -18.77
C ASN A 207 -30.72 27.31 -17.26
N SER A 208 -31.78 27.35 -16.46
CA SER A 208 -31.72 27.93 -15.11
C SER A 208 -32.52 27.14 -14.06
N LYS A 209 -32.06 27.17 -12.82
CA LYS A 209 -32.70 26.49 -11.69
C LYS A 209 -33.93 27.24 -11.17
N GLY A 210 -34.94 26.48 -10.70
CA GLY A 210 -36.19 26.99 -10.12
C GLY A 210 -36.38 26.89 -8.60
N GLY A 211 -35.50 26.22 -7.85
CA GLY A 211 -35.66 25.95 -6.39
C GLY A 211 -34.36 26.09 -5.58
N ASP A 212 -34.33 25.63 -4.32
CA ASP A 212 -33.25 25.89 -3.32
C ASP A 212 -32.22 24.75 -3.11
N TYR A 213 -32.32 23.61 -3.80
CA TYR A 213 -31.42 22.44 -3.58
C TYR A 213 -29.96 22.57 -4.13
N ASN A 214 -28.98 21.89 -3.53
CA ASN A 214 -27.55 22.12 -3.77
C ASN A 214 -26.85 21.30 -4.88
N ARG A 215 -27.54 20.47 -5.68
CA ARG A 215 -26.88 19.70 -6.79
C ARG A 215 -27.21 20.30 -8.16
N LEU A 216 -26.16 20.57 -8.94
CA LEU A 216 -26.14 21.62 -9.97
C LEU A 216 -25.42 21.12 -11.23
N GLU A 217 -26.17 20.67 -12.23
CA GLU A 217 -25.65 20.02 -13.43
C GLU A 217 -26.42 20.57 -14.65
N THR A 218 -25.74 20.90 -15.77
CA THR A 218 -26.45 21.37 -16.99
C THR A 218 -26.89 20.21 -17.87
N LEU A 219 -25.99 19.24 -18.02
CA LEU A 219 -26.15 17.99 -18.75
C LEU A 219 -25.87 16.83 -17.79
N TYR A 220 -26.72 15.82 -17.77
CA TYR A 220 -26.53 14.61 -16.96
C TYR A 220 -26.73 13.37 -17.82
N SER A 221 -25.90 12.35 -17.60
CA SER A 221 -26.06 11.07 -18.28
C SER A 221 -26.19 9.91 -17.30
N PHE A 222 -27.08 8.94 -17.55
CA PHE A 222 -27.16 7.73 -16.73
C PHE A 222 -26.19 6.62 -17.18
N SER A 223 -25.75 6.61 -18.46
CA SER A 223 -24.87 5.57 -19.03
C SER A 223 -23.55 6.06 -19.69
N GLY A 224 -23.24 7.36 -19.72
CA GLY A 224 -21.89 7.88 -19.98
C GLY A 224 -21.35 7.87 -21.42
N ASN A 225 -21.95 7.14 -22.38
CA ASN A 225 -21.49 7.02 -23.78
C ASN A 225 -22.19 7.99 -24.76
N TYR A 226 -22.07 9.29 -24.51
CA TYR A 226 -22.70 10.33 -25.33
C TYR A 226 -21.68 11.20 -26.08
N LYS A 227 -22.15 11.92 -27.10
CA LYS A 227 -21.31 12.73 -27.98
C LYS A 227 -21.80 14.16 -28.07
N LEU A 228 -20.94 15.13 -27.80
CA LEU A 228 -21.14 16.56 -28.06
C LEU A 228 -20.09 17.02 -29.06
N HIS A 229 -20.50 17.28 -30.30
CA HIS A 229 -19.63 17.70 -31.38
C HIS A 229 -20.07 19.06 -31.92
N ASN A 230 -19.14 20.01 -32.07
CA ASN A 230 -19.44 21.35 -32.59
C ASN A 230 -20.54 22.08 -31.80
N CYS A 231 -20.66 21.87 -30.48
CA CYS A 231 -21.71 22.44 -29.65
C CYS A 231 -21.25 23.63 -28.81
N ILE A 232 -22.15 24.58 -28.52
CA ILE A 232 -21.93 25.65 -27.54
C ILE A 232 -22.70 25.32 -26.26
N VAL A 233 -22.02 25.27 -25.11
CA VAL A 233 -22.59 25.09 -23.77
C VAL A 233 -22.16 26.27 -22.90
N TYR A 234 -23.02 27.28 -22.77
CA TYR A 234 -22.65 28.55 -22.14
C TYR A 234 -23.84 29.24 -21.45
N TYR A 235 -23.57 30.05 -20.43
CA TYR A 235 -24.56 30.82 -19.67
C TYR A 235 -25.64 30.00 -18.95
N ASN A 236 -25.41 28.73 -18.66
CA ASN A 236 -26.33 27.92 -17.86
C ASN A 236 -26.10 28.22 -16.36
N SER A 237 -27.18 28.28 -15.58
CA SER A 237 -27.15 28.72 -14.18
C SER A 237 -27.51 27.58 -13.22
N PRO A 238 -26.76 27.40 -12.12
CA PRO A 238 -25.80 28.36 -11.55
C PRO A 238 -24.41 28.37 -12.21
N LEU A 239 -23.88 29.58 -12.41
CA LEU A 239 -22.62 29.88 -13.09
C LEU A 239 -21.34 29.34 -12.40
N HIS A 240 -21.47 28.78 -11.19
CA HIS A 240 -20.35 28.39 -10.32
C HIS A 240 -20.13 26.86 -10.23
N TYR A 241 -20.94 26.03 -10.92
CA TYR A 241 -20.86 24.57 -10.81
C TYR A 241 -21.07 23.88 -12.17
N ASN A 242 -20.26 22.84 -12.40
CA ASN A 242 -20.16 21.90 -13.53
C ASN A 242 -21.04 22.18 -14.77
N ALA A 243 -20.44 22.62 -15.88
CA ALA A 243 -21.13 22.76 -17.16
C ALA A 243 -21.61 21.42 -17.73
N VAL A 244 -21.02 20.29 -17.31
CA VAL A 244 -21.43 18.95 -17.73
C VAL A 244 -21.11 17.90 -16.66
N VAL A 245 -22.02 16.96 -16.39
CA VAL A 245 -21.77 15.81 -15.50
C VAL A 245 -22.05 14.48 -16.24
N THR A 246 -21.08 13.55 -16.21
CA THR A 246 -21.10 12.28 -16.96
C THR A 246 -21.54 11.13 -16.05
N GLY A 247 -22.27 10.11 -16.53
CA GLY A 247 -22.72 8.95 -15.75
C GLY A 247 -21.61 8.02 -15.22
N ILE A 248 -22.01 6.94 -14.52
CA ILE A 248 -21.12 5.90 -13.97
C ILE A 248 -20.55 5.04 -15.11
N ASN A 249 -19.23 4.76 -15.08
CA ASN A 249 -18.56 3.79 -15.98
C ASN A 249 -18.81 3.98 -17.49
N GLU A 250 -18.26 5.00 -18.19
CA GLU A 250 -17.92 4.98 -19.65
C GLU A 250 -17.46 6.35 -20.20
N PHE A 251 -17.01 6.40 -21.48
CA PHE A 251 -16.14 7.42 -22.11
C PHE A 251 -16.89 8.45 -23.01
N PRO A 252 -17.38 9.59 -22.49
CA PRO A 252 -18.05 10.62 -23.29
C PRO A 252 -17.10 11.32 -24.28
N GLU A 253 -17.65 11.85 -25.38
CA GLU A 253 -16.87 12.51 -26.45
C GLU A 253 -17.28 13.99 -26.61
N PHE A 254 -16.34 14.90 -26.35
CA PHE A 254 -16.44 16.34 -26.58
C PHE A 254 -15.43 16.74 -27.64
N LYS A 255 -15.92 17.18 -28.79
CA LYS A 255 -15.07 17.58 -29.92
C LYS A 255 -15.49 18.92 -30.50
N TYR A 256 -14.54 19.82 -30.71
CA TYR A 256 -14.79 21.12 -31.36
C TYR A 256 -15.93 21.92 -30.70
N CYS A 257 -16.12 21.79 -29.38
CA CYS A 257 -17.20 22.46 -28.64
C CYS A 257 -16.71 23.76 -27.98
N ASN A 258 -17.61 24.71 -27.72
CA ASN A 258 -17.36 25.84 -26.82
C ASN A 258 -18.06 25.60 -25.47
N ILE A 259 -17.31 25.34 -24.40
CA ILE A 259 -17.85 24.91 -23.09
C ILE A 259 -17.36 25.85 -22.00
N GLN A 260 -18.31 26.51 -21.33
CA GLN A 260 -18.01 27.46 -20.25
C GLN A 260 -17.27 26.80 -19.08
N GLY A 261 -16.10 27.32 -18.72
CA GLY A 261 -15.24 26.77 -17.67
C GLY A 261 -14.38 25.58 -18.12
N GLY A 262 -14.42 25.24 -19.42
CA GLY A 262 -13.58 24.24 -20.07
C GLY A 262 -13.62 22.87 -19.42
N LEU A 263 -12.51 22.12 -19.49
CA LEU A 263 -12.41 20.77 -18.93
C LEU A 263 -12.69 20.73 -17.41
N LYS A 264 -12.31 21.77 -16.67
CA LYS A 264 -12.53 21.86 -15.20
C LYS A 264 -14.02 21.89 -14.84
N SER A 265 -14.87 22.30 -15.79
CA SER A 265 -16.33 22.32 -15.62
C SER A 265 -17.00 20.97 -15.90
N ILE A 266 -16.27 19.97 -16.39
CA ILE A 266 -16.81 18.64 -16.68
C ILE A 266 -16.44 17.69 -15.54
N LYS A 267 -17.43 17.05 -14.92
CA LYS A 267 -17.20 16.04 -13.87
C LYS A 267 -17.77 14.69 -14.24
N SER A 268 -17.09 13.61 -13.88
CA SER A 268 -17.71 12.29 -13.83
C SER A 268 -18.51 12.11 -12.55
N SER A 269 -19.72 11.59 -12.67
CA SER A 269 -20.61 11.22 -11.56
C SER A 269 -20.29 9.85 -11.01
N ASP A 270 -19.11 9.29 -11.31
CA ASP A 270 -18.61 8.10 -10.63
C ASP A 270 -18.94 8.21 -9.16
N VAL A 271 -19.85 7.32 -8.78
CA VAL A 271 -20.15 6.90 -7.43
C VAL A 271 -18.79 6.56 -6.86
N GLY A 272 -18.20 7.59 -6.25
CA GLY A 272 -16.97 7.50 -5.52
C GLY A 272 -15.62 7.38 -6.25
N ILE A 273 -15.46 7.70 -7.51
CA ILE A 273 -14.12 8.03 -8.02
C ILE A 273 -14.15 9.53 -8.27
N SER A 274 -13.25 10.25 -7.60
CA SER A 274 -12.99 11.69 -7.76
C SER A 274 -13.46 12.20 -9.13
N GLY A 275 -14.33 13.22 -9.14
CA GLY A 275 -15.05 13.72 -10.31
C GLY A 275 -14.18 14.30 -11.43
N TYR A 276 -13.25 13.50 -11.95
CA TYR A 276 -12.42 13.75 -13.10
C TYR A 276 -13.13 13.23 -14.34
N PHE A 277 -13.03 14.01 -15.39
CA PHE A 277 -13.49 13.64 -16.71
C PHE A 277 -12.73 12.42 -17.24
N ASN A 278 -13.45 11.34 -17.58
CA ASN A 278 -12.90 10.12 -18.17
C ASN A 278 -13.48 9.92 -19.57
N GLY A 279 -13.11 10.78 -20.53
CA GLY A 279 -13.61 10.77 -21.91
C GLY A 279 -12.67 11.46 -22.90
N VAL A 280 -13.14 11.76 -24.11
CA VAL A 280 -12.42 12.54 -25.13
C VAL A 280 -12.78 14.01 -24.98
N TYR A 281 -11.80 14.88 -24.80
CA TYR A 281 -11.96 16.34 -24.83
C TYR A 281 -10.95 16.92 -25.83
N GLU A 282 -11.40 17.15 -27.05
CA GLU A 282 -10.53 17.46 -28.19
C GLU A 282 -10.97 18.76 -28.87
N ASN A 283 -10.02 19.67 -29.12
CA ASN A 283 -10.26 20.93 -29.84
C ASN A 283 -11.43 21.76 -29.30
N CYS A 284 -11.77 21.62 -28.02
CA CYS A 284 -12.81 22.40 -27.37
C CYS A 284 -12.25 23.73 -26.87
N ILE A 285 -13.07 24.78 -26.93
CA ILE A 285 -12.76 26.16 -26.57
C ILE A 285 -13.56 26.59 -25.34
N ASP A 286 -13.04 27.54 -24.57
CA ASP A 286 -13.74 28.19 -23.45
C ASP A 286 -13.57 29.70 -23.59
N VAL A 287 -14.41 30.28 -24.44
CA VAL A 287 -14.42 31.70 -24.74
C VAL A 287 -15.86 32.16 -24.82
N GLU A 288 -16.12 33.41 -24.46
CA GLU A 288 -17.46 33.97 -24.62
C GLU A 288 -17.92 33.78 -26.09
N PRO A 289 -19.09 33.15 -26.34
CA PRO A 289 -19.50 32.80 -27.70
C PRO A 289 -19.73 33.98 -28.65
N GLY A 290 -19.73 35.24 -28.18
CA GLY A 290 -19.93 36.42 -29.04
C GLY A 290 -21.30 36.45 -29.72
N PHE A 291 -22.39 36.23 -28.98
CA PHE A 291 -23.74 36.25 -29.53
C PHE A 291 -24.27 37.69 -29.74
N ILE A 292 -25.07 37.93 -30.79
CA ILE A 292 -25.66 39.25 -31.07
C ILE A 292 -26.56 39.77 -29.93
N ASN A 293 -27.52 38.96 -29.46
CA ASN A 293 -28.41 39.34 -28.35
C ASN A 293 -28.92 38.10 -27.60
N SER A 294 -28.00 37.41 -26.93
CA SER A 294 -28.29 36.11 -26.35
C SER A 294 -29.32 36.13 -25.23
N GLN A 295 -29.45 37.21 -24.45
CA GLN A 295 -30.50 37.33 -23.43
C GLN A 295 -31.92 37.36 -23.99
N LYS A 296 -32.08 37.74 -25.27
CA LYS A 296 -33.37 37.71 -25.99
C LYS A 296 -33.54 36.47 -26.88
N GLY A 297 -32.62 35.49 -26.78
CA GLY A 297 -32.63 34.28 -27.58
C GLY A 297 -32.08 34.41 -29.00
N ASP A 298 -31.37 35.51 -29.30
CA ASP A 298 -30.61 35.65 -30.55
C ASP A 298 -29.17 35.16 -30.35
N PHE A 299 -28.94 33.91 -30.71
CA PHE A 299 -27.65 33.21 -30.57
C PHE A 299 -26.83 33.18 -31.87
N GLN A 300 -27.13 34.06 -32.84
CA GLN A 300 -26.25 34.26 -33.99
C GLN A 300 -24.89 34.79 -33.54
N LEU A 301 -23.84 34.30 -34.18
CA LEU A 301 -22.45 34.67 -33.89
C LEU A 301 -22.11 36.05 -34.45
N TYR A 302 -21.34 36.83 -33.69
CA TYR A 302 -20.80 38.13 -34.08
C TYR A 302 -19.43 38.34 -33.43
N ASN A 303 -18.41 38.59 -34.25
CA ASN A 303 -17.02 38.74 -33.79
C ASN A 303 -16.60 37.63 -32.80
N SER A 304 -16.93 36.40 -33.16
CA SER A 304 -16.85 35.23 -32.28
C SER A 304 -15.74 34.29 -32.73
N TYR A 305 -15.04 33.69 -31.77
CA TYR A 305 -14.10 32.59 -32.01
C TYR A 305 -14.79 31.26 -32.37
N CYS A 306 -16.13 31.19 -32.33
CA CYS A 306 -16.89 30.03 -32.80
C CYS A 306 -17.07 29.99 -34.32
N ILE A 307 -16.81 31.11 -35.02
CA ILE A 307 -16.93 31.21 -36.49
C ILE A 307 -15.78 30.42 -37.15
N ASP A 308 -16.09 29.56 -38.12
CA ASP A 308 -15.16 28.68 -38.85
C ASP A 308 -14.28 27.78 -37.94
N ALA A 309 -14.71 27.53 -36.70
CA ALA A 309 -13.93 26.82 -35.68
C ALA A 309 -14.39 25.38 -35.39
N GLY A 310 -15.43 24.90 -36.08
CA GLY A 310 -15.90 23.53 -35.95
C GLY A 310 -15.02 22.50 -36.67
N ASP A 311 -15.35 21.22 -36.48
CA ASP A 311 -14.62 20.08 -37.05
C ASP A 311 -14.30 20.25 -38.56
N PRO A 312 -13.01 20.27 -38.97
CA PRO A 312 -12.60 20.44 -40.36
C PRO A 312 -12.99 19.27 -41.26
N ASN A 313 -13.28 18.11 -40.68
CA ASN A 313 -13.73 16.91 -41.38
C ASN A 313 -15.23 16.67 -41.19
N SER A 314 -15.99 17.67 -40.72
CA SER A 314 -17.42 17.49 -40.43
C SER A 314 -18.20 17.08 -41.67
N ASP A 315 -18.80 15.89 -41.61
CA ASP A 315 -19.81 15.47 -42.57
C ASP A 315 -21.11 16.27 -42.38
N THR A 316 -21.52 17.03 -43.40
CA THR A 316 -22.76 17.82 -43.41
C THR A 316 -23.95 17.05 -44.01
N SER A 317 -23.79 15.76 -44.34
CA SER A 317 -24.86 14.92 -44.88
C SER A 317 -26.09 14.84 -43.97
N ASP A 318 -25.87 14.75 -42.66
CA ASP A 318 -26.92 14.69 -41.62
C ASP A 318 -27.50 16.08 -41.25
N LEU A 319 -26.84 17.18 -41.64
CA LEU A 319 -27.25 18.56 -41.37
C LEU A 319 -26.66 19.51 -42.42
N SER A 320 -27.41 19.78 -43.50
CA SER A 320 -26.95 20.64 -44.60
C SER A 320 -27.14 22.13 -44.35
N GLU A 321 -28.12 22.50 -43.52
CA GLU A 321 -28.49 23.88 -43.22
C GLU A 321 -28.50 24.16 -41.71
N ASP A 322 -28.21 25.40 -41.32
CA ASP A 322 -28.31 25.91 -39.95
C ASP A 322 -29.77 26.19 -39.55
N ILE A 323 -29.98 26.64 -38.31
CA ILE A 323 -31.33 26.88 -37.79
C ILE A 323 -32.08 28.04 -38.48
N LEU A 324 -31.39 28.88 -39.26
CA LEU A 324 -31.99 29.95 -40.08
C LEU A 324 -32.21 29.51 -41.53
N GLY A 325 -31.73 28.34 -41.93
CA GLY A 325 -31.79 27.81 -43.29
C GLY A 325 -30.62 28.24 -44.18
N ASN A 326 -29.52 28.71 -43.59
CA ASN A 326 -28.27 28.97 -44.32
C ASN A 326 -27.47 27.67 -44.46
N ASN A 327 -26.69 27.48 -45.52
CA ASN A 327 -25.80 26.32 -45.63
C ASN A 327 -24.87 26.21 -44.42
N ARG A 328 -24.62 24.99 -43.91
CA ARG A 328 -23.74 24.73 -42.76
C ARG A 328 -22.25 24.99 -43.00
N ILE A 329 -21.87 25.35 -44.22
CA ILE A 329 -20.54 25.83 -44.55
C ILE A 329 -20.76 27.04 -45.45
N PHE A 330 -20.24 28.19 -45.05
CA PHE A 330 -20.29 29.39 -45.87
C PHE A 330 -19.49 29.17 -47.19
N ASN A 331 -20.03 29.63 -48.32
CA ASN A 331 -19.45 29.33 -49.65
C ASN A 331 -18.29 30.27 -50.01
N SER A 332 -17.22 30.26 -49.21
CA SER A 332 -15.91 30.82 -49.58
C SER A 332 -14.83 29.75 -49.64
N GLU A 333 -13.81 30.00 -50.46
CA GLU A 333 -12.56 29.24 -50.33
C GLU A 333 -12.12 29.34 -48.88
N ASN A 334 -11.97 28.18 -48.22
CA ASN A 334 -11.45 28.06 -46.86
C ASN A 334 -12.45 28.20 -45.68
N SER A 335 -13.76 28.17 -45.90
CA SER A 335 -14.71 28.12 -44.77
C SER A 335 -14.87 26.71 -44.18
N ARG A 336 -15.11 26.65 -42.86
CA ARG A 336 -15.47 25.44 -42.11
C ARG A 336 -16.82 25.66 -41.44
N ILE A 337 -17.40 24.59 -40.91
CA ILE A 337 -18.62 24.68 -40.15
C ILE A 337 -18.39 25.48 -38.85
N ASP A 338 -19.34 26.34 -38.47
CA ASP A 338 -19.29 27.04 -37.19
C ASP A 338 -19.59 26.11 -36.01
N ILE A 339 -19.02 26.43 -34.84
CA ILE A 339 -19.44 25.83 -33.57
C ILE A 339 -20.82 26.38 -33.22
N GLY A 340 -21.78 25.49 -32.98
CA GLY A 340 -23.14 25.82 -32.59
C GLY A 340 -24.21 25.71 -33.69
N ALA A 341 -25.42 26.12 -33.36
CA ALA A 341 -26.64 25.95 -34.16
C ALA A 341 -26.79 26.92 -35.34
N TYR A 342 -25.99 27.99 -35.36
CA TYR A 342 -26.04 29.04 -36.37
C TYR A 342 -24.76 29.03 -37.20
N GLU A 343 -24.88 29.38 -38.47
CA GLU A 343 -23.75 29.61 -39.37
C GLU A 343 -23.62 31.10 -39.71
N TYR A 344 -22.42 31.63 -39.62
CA TYR A 344 -22.07 33.01 -39.91
C TYR A 344 -21.95 33.21 -41.42
N SER A 345 -22.90 33.94 -41.99
CA SER A 345 -23.07 34.01 -43.45
C SER A 345 -22.27 35.13 -44.14
N LYS A 346 -21.12 35.53 -43.58
CA LYS A 346 -20.26 36.59 -44.15
C LYS A 346 -18.82 36.09 -44.21
N PRO A 347 -17.95 36.69 -45.06
CA PRO A 347 -16.52 36.38 -45.04
C PRO A 347 -15.98 36.47 -43.62
N THR A 348 -15.19 35.46 -43.26
CA THR A 348 -14.55 35.33 -41.95
C THR A 348 -13.79 36.61 -41.63
N PRO A 349 -14.13 37.33 -40.55
CA PRO A 349 -13.33 38.45 -40.10
C PRO A 349 -11.94 37.92 -39.71
N ASN A 350 -10.86 38.55 -40.19
CA ASN A 350 -9.51 38.26 -39.68
C ASN A 350 -9.51 38.52 -38.16
N ARG A 351 -9.30 37.47 -37.37
CA ARG A 351 -9.32 37.50 -35.92
C ARG A 351 -7.90 37.38 -35.40
N ILE A 352 -7.66 38.04 -34.28
CA ILE A 352 -6.38 37.92 -33.61
C ILE A 352 -6.35 36.53 -32.94
N PRO A 353 -5.32 35.70 -33.19
CA PRO A 353 -5.20 34.39 -32.55
C PRO A 353 -5.19 34.56 -31.03
N TYR A 354 -6.05 33.84 -30.32
CA TYR A 354 -6.20 33.95 -28.87
C TYR A 354 -5.40 32.87 -28.15
N ILE A 355 -4.35 33.24 -27.41
CA ILE A 355 -3.61 32.27 -26.58
C ILE A 355 -4.48 31.92 -25.37
N ILE A 356 -4.63 30.62 -25.09
CA ILE A 356 -5.26 30.20 -23.83
C ILE A 356 -4.35 30.62 -22.68
N PRO A 357 -4.83 31.51 -21.78
CA PRO A 357 -4.00 32.03 -20.72
C PRO A 357 -3.55 30.92 -19.76
N LYS A 358 -2.30 31.02 -19.29
CA LYS A 358 -1.80 30.28 -18.13
C LYS A 358 -1.25 31.30 -17.15
N ASP A 359 -2.01 31.63 -16.10
CA ASP A 359 -1.66 32.73 -15.20
C ASP A 359 -0.31 32.53 -14.52
N THR A 360 -0.08 31.33 -13.96
CA THR A 360 1.16 30.94 -13.29
C THR A 360 1.70 29.62 -13.85
N ILE A 361 3.01 29.53 -14.03
CA ILE A 361 3.73 28.37 -14.55
C ILE A 361 4.87 28.06 -13.59
N HIS A 362 4.77 26.92 -12.91
CA HIS A 362 5.83 26.41 -12.06
C HIS A 362 6.79 25.56 -12.90
N ILE A 363 8.07 25.94 -12.93
CA ILE A 363 9.14 25.18 -13.59
C ILE A 363 10.16 24.70 -12.58
N LEU A 364 10.61 23.45 -12.74
CA LEU A 364 11.67 22.89 -11.91
C LEU A 364 12.98 23.63 -12.18
N LYS A 365 13.72 23.94 -11.11
CA LYS A 365 15.06 24.53 -11.22
C LYS A 365 15.99 23.63 -12.04
N ASN A 366 16.95 24.23 -12.74
CA ASN A 366 18.00 23.55 -13.53
C ASN A 366 17.46 22.55 -14.56
N THR A 367 16.18 22.66 -14.93
CA THR A 367 15.53 21.72 -15.83
C THR A 367 14.91 22.49 -16.97
N ILE A 368 15.23 22.09 -18.20
CA ILE A 368 14.54 22.61 -19.38
C ILE A 368 13.14 22.01 -19.39
N GLN A 369 12.12 22.86 -19.42
CA GLN A 369 10.74 22.41 -19.47
C GLN A 369 10.06 22.92 -20.75
N THR A 370 9.51 21.99 -21.52
CA THR A 370 8.65 22.34 -22.65
C THR A 370 7.23 22.60 -22.15
N ILE A 371 6.68 23.76 -22.48
CA ILE A 371 5.29 24.13 -22.19
C ILE A 371 4.56 24.35 -23.51
N GLU A 372 3.47 23.62 -23.71
CA GLU A 372 2.55 23.85 -24.80
C GLU A 372 1.53 24.94 -24.41
N PHE A 373 1.37 25.92 -25.29
CA PHE A 373 0.34 26.95 -25.27
C PHE A 373 -0.61 26.69 -26.43
N PRO A 374 -1.76 26.06 -26.17
CA PRO A 374 -2.84 26.08 -27.14
C PRO A 374 -3.26 27.53 -27.39
N PHE A 375 -3.60 27.82 -28.63
CA PHE A 375 -4.22 29.06 -29.02
C PHE A 375 -5.36 28.77 -30.00
N TYR A 376 -6.34 29.65 -30.02
CA TYR A 376 -7.48 29.55 -30.91
C TYR A 376 -7.33 30.57 -32.01
N ASP A 377 -7.29 30.07 -33.23
CA ASP A 377 -7.57 30.85 -34.40
C ASP A 377 -8.72 30.18 -35.16
N GLY A 378 -9.76 30.98 -35.43
CA GLY A 378 -10.87 30.51 -36.25
C GLY A 378 -10.57 30.64 -37.75
N ASP A 379 -9.47 31.30 -38.12
CA ASP A 379 -9.08 31.54 -39.50
C ASP A 379 -8.18 30.40 -39.97
N ILE A 380 -8.43 29.87 -41.17
CA ILE A 380 -7.65 28.73 -41.65
C ILE A 380 -6.50 29.15 -42.55
N LYS A 381 -5.38 28.42 -42.44
CA LYS A 381 -4.13 28.61 -43.21
C LYS A 381 -3.35 29.88 -42.87
N ASP A 382 -3.54 30.39 -41.66
CA ASP A 382 -2.68 31.44 -41.13
C ASP A 382 -1.29 30.89 -40.81
N GLU A 383 -0.25 31.66 -41.16
CA GLU A 383 1.10 31.43 -40.66
C GLU A 383 1.29 32.23 -39.39
N TYR A 384 1.65 31.54 -38.30
CA TYR A 384 1.78 32.15 -36.99
C TYR A 384 3.22 32.55 -36.68
N PHE A 385 3.38 33.78 -36.21
CA PHE A 385 4.63 34.30 -35.69
C PHE A 385 4.49 34.47 -34.17
N VAL A 386 5.29 33.70 -33.43
CA VAL A 386 5.34 33.77 -31.96
C VAL A 386 6.61 34.50 -31.54
N ASN A 387 6.44 35.60 -30.82
CA ASN A 387 7.52 36.36 -30.19
C ASN A 387 7.41 36.21 -28.66
N LEU A 388 8.50 35.77 -28.04
CA LEU A 388 8.59 35.57 -26.60
C LEU A 388 9.56 36.57 -26.00
N GLN A 389 9.19 37.14 -24.87
CA GLN A 389 10.06 37.98 -24.07
C GLN A 389 9.93 37.59 -22.59
N SER A 390 11.05 37.23 -21.97
CA SER A 390 11.16 37.17 -20.50
C SER A 390 11.56 38.55 -19.99
N ASP A 391 10.97 39.00 -18.88
CA ASP A 391 11.44 40.20 -18.16
C ASP A 391 12.65 39.94 -17.23
N ASN A 392 13.12 38.68 -17.18
CA ASN A 392 14.23 38.25 -16.34
C ASN A 392 15.29 37.50 -17.16
N ASP A 393 16.52 38.03 -17.17
CA ASP A 393 17.66 37.47 -17.89
C ASP A 393 18.12 36.09 -17.38
N ASN A 394 17.55 35.58 -16.28
CA ASN A 394 17.84 34.24 -15.77
C ASN A 394 16.89 33.15 -16.27
N LEU A 395 15.91 33.50 -17.10
CA LEU A 395 15.02 32.56 -17.76
C LEU A 395 15.15 32.74 -19.28
N ASP A 396 15.85 31.80 -19.92
CA ASP A 396 15.92 31.76 -21.37
C ASP A 396 14.65 31.09 -21.92
N VAL A 397 14.04 31.71 -22.94
CA VAL A 397 12.78 31.26 -23.53
C VAL A 397 12.88 31.17 -25.05
N PHE A 398 12.48 30.03 -25.61
CA PHE A 398 12.55 29.79 -27.05
C PHE A 398 11.30 29.08 -27.53
N VAL A 399 10.80 29.47 -28.70
CA VAL A 399 9.74 28.72 -29.39
C VAL A 399 10.37 27.45 -29.95
N THR A 400 9.83 26.28 -29.59
CA THR A 400 10.32 24.98 -30.08
C THR A 400 9.51 24.49 -31.28
N CYS A 401 8.22 24.80 -31.32
CA CYS A 401 7.30 24.38 -32.37
C CYS A 401 6.12 25.33 -32.45
N VAL A 402 5.62 25.60 -33.66
CA VAL A 402 4.37 26.34 -33.90
C VAL A 402 3.56 25.51 -34.88
N ASN A 403 2.36 25.16 -34.46
CA ASN A 403 1.38 24.40 -35.23
C ASN A 403 0.10 25.25 -35.39
N ASP A 404 -0.90 24.70 -36.07
CA ASP A 404 -2.14 25.41 -36.39
C ASP A 404 -3.05 25.70 -35.17
N SER A 405 -2.80 25.08 -34.02
CA SER A 405 -3.65 25.18 -32.82
C SER A 405 -2.87 25.29 -31.50
N SER A 406 -1.54 25.23 -31.56
CA SER A 406 -0.69 25.40 -30.39
C SER A 406 0.71 25.81 -30.79
N PHE A 407 1.41 26.48 -29.88
CA PHE A 407 2.86 26.60 -29.95
C PHE A 407 3.48 26.05 -28.69
N SER A 408 4.63 25.40 -28.84
CA SER A 408 5.43 24.92 -27.72
C SER A 408 6.59 25.85 -27.49
N ILE A 409 6.90 26.09 -26.22
CA ILE A 409 8.07 26.86 -25.81
C ILE A 409 8.94 26.03 -24.89
N SER A 410 10.25 26.26 -24.97
CA SER A 410 11.23 25.78 -24.01
C SER A 410 11.48 26.89 -22.99
N LEU A 411 11.27 26.57 -21.71
CA LEU A 411 11.64 27.39 -20.57
C LEU A 411 12.93 26.81 -19.97
N ASN A 412 14.02 27.56 -20.07
CA ASN A 412 15.33 27.14 -19.58
C ASN A 412 15.82 28.10 -18.47
N PRO A 413 15.58 27.77 -17.19
CA PRO A 413 16.11 28.55 -16.08
C PRO A 413 17.63 28.34 -15.98
N LYS A 414 18.41 29.41 -15.82
CA LYS A 414 19.86 29.32 -15.60
C LYS A 414 20.18 28.53 -14.34
N ASP A 415 21.30 27.82 -14.35
CA ASP A 415 21.74 26.99 -13.22
C ASP A 415 21.74 27.78 -11.90
N GLY A 416 21.01 27.25 -10.92
CA GLY A 416 20.88 27.79 -9.57
C GLY A 416 19.89 28.95 -9.43
N TRP A 417 19.21 29.37 -10.49
CA TRP A 417 18.22 30.45 -10.41
C TRP A 417 16.94 30.00 -9.68
N LYS A 418 16.51 30.82 -8.72
CA LYS A 418 15.24 30.72 -8.02
C LYS A 418 14.59 32.09 -8.01
N GLY A 419 13.41 32.22 -8.59
CA GLY A 419 12.73 33.50 -8.68
C GLY A 419 11.53 33.49 -9.61
N GLU A 420 10.94 34.67 -9.77
CA GLU A 420 9.82 34.92 -10.67
C GLU A 420 10.32 35.65 -11.93
N ALA A 421 9.73 35.30 -13.08
CA ALA A 421 9.89 36.00 -14.34
C ALA A 421 8.51 36.14 -14.99
N ARG A 422 8.24 37.27 -15.65
CA ARG A 422 7.08 37.41 -16.51
C ARG A 422 7.45 37.00 -17.92
N LEU A 423 6.74 36.00 -18.43
CA LEU A 423 6.79 35.58 -19.81
C LEU A 423 5.71 36.30 -20.59
N ILE A 424 6.13 37.24 -21.43
CA ILE A 424 5.29 37.93 -22.40
C ILE A 424 5.28 37.09 -23.68
N LYS A 425 4.10 36.60 -24.06
CA LYS A 425 3.86 35.87 -25.31
C LYS A 425 3.10 36.77 -26.25
N LYS A 426 3.64 36.99 -27.44
CA LYS A 426 2.95 37.68 -28.54
C LYS A 426 2.77 36.70 -29.67
N ILE A 427 1.53 36.50 -30.10
CA ILE A 427 1.22 35.73 -31.31
C ILE A 427 0.53 36.64 -32.31
N SER A 428 0.98 36.59 -33.57
CA SER A 428 0.36 37.28 -34.70
C SER A 428 0.25 36.33 -35.88
N ASN A 429 -0.71 36.59 -36.76
CA ASN A 429 -0.80 35.93 -38.06
C ASN A 429 -0.14 36.78 -39.17
N ASN A 430 -0.11 36.27 -40.39
CA ASN A 430 0.59 36.84 -41.54
C ASN A 430 -0.17 37.97 -42.28
N GLN A 431 -1.30 38.48 -41.74
CA GLN A 431 -2.26 39.28 -42.53
C GLN A 431 -2.48 40.75 -42.09
N ASP A 432 -1.80 41.32 -41.08
CA ASP A 432 -1.79 42.80 -40.86
C ASP A 432 -0.64 43.26 -39.91
N GLU A 433 0.32 44.05 -40.43
CA GLU A 433 1.55 44.46 -39.72
C GLU A 433 1.35 45.57 -38.68
N SER A 434 0.16 46.20 -38.59
CA SER A 434 0.05 47.47 -37.85
C SER A 434 -0.52 47.38 -36.44
N LEU A 435 -1.31 46.35 -36.06
CA LEU A 435 -1.94 46.25 -34.72
C LEU A 435 -2.48 44.84 -34.30
N ASN A 436 -2.25 43.76 -35.05
CA ASN A 436 -2.94 42.47 -34.84
C ASN A 436 -2.07 41.40 -34.17
N TYR A 437 -1.72 41.58 -32.88
CA TYR A 437 -1.14 40.52 -32.08
C TYR A 437 -1.89 40.34 -30.76
N TYR A 438 -2.09 39.10 -30.34
CA TYR A 438 -2.56 38.81 -29.00
C TYR A 438 -1.36 38.75 -28.08
N GLN A 439 -1.43 39.50 -26.99
CA GLN A 439 -0.43 39.48 -25.95
C GLN A 439 -1.01 38.83 -24.70
N ASP A 440 -0.34 37.77 -24.25
CA ASP A 440 -0.60 37.15 -22.96
C ASP A 440 0.64 37.27 -22.08
N THR A 441 0.44 37.34 -20.77
CA THR A 441 1.53 37.35 -19.80
C THR A 441 1.32 36.24 -18.79
N SER A 442 2.29 35.33 -18.70
CA SER A 442 2.35 34.32 -17.64
C SER A 442 3.39 34.71 -16.61
N VAL A 443 3.10 34.42 -15.34
CA VAL A 443 4.11 34.41 -14.29
C VAL A 443 4.81 33.05 -14.32
N VAL A 444 6.11 33.02 -14.61
CA VAL A 444 6.94 31.82 -14.51
C VAL A 444 7.68 31.86 -13.20
N ILE A 445 7.45 30.87 -12.35
CA ILE A 445 8.13 30.72 -11.06
C ILE A 445 9.08 29.54 -11.19
N ALA A 446 10.38 29.81 -11.19
CA ALA A 446 11.39 28.77 -11.00
C ALA A 446 11.43 28.41 -9.51
N ASP A 447 10.63 27.41 -9.17
CA ASP A 447 10.59 26.78 -7.87
C ASP A 447 10.62 25.26 -8.02
N ASN A 448 10.58 24.56 -6.91
CA ASN A 448 10.45 23.11 -6.97
C ASN A 448 8.97 22.71 -6.83
N CYS A 449 8.03 23.40 -7.47
CA CYS A 449 6.61 23.02 -7.42
C CYS A 449 6.18 22.30 -8.70
N ILE A 450 5.17 21.42 -8.59
CA ILE A 450 4.63 20.67 -9.72
C ILE A 450 3.11 20.47 -9.58
N GLU A 451 2.42 20.57 -10.71
CA GLU A 451 1.00 20.24 -10.91
C GLU A 451 0.72 20.03 -12.41
N GLY A 452 -0.48 19.54 -12.74
CA GLY A 452 -1.01 19.50 -14.09
C GLY A 452 -0.63 18.26 -14.91
N ILE A 453 -0.74 18.39 -16.23
CA ILE A 453 -0.65 17.27 -17.18
C ILE A 453 0.80 17.03 -17.63
N ILE A 454 1.25 15.78 -17.59
CA ILE A 454 2.53 15.30 -18.11
C ILE A 454 2.24 14.46 -19.37
N LYS A 455 2.53 15.03 -20.55
CA LYS A 455 2.36 14.37 -21.87
C LYS A 455 3.63 13.69 -22.40
N ASP A 456 4.79 14.20 -21.98
CA ASP A 456 6.12 13.75 -22.38
C ASP A 456 6.86 13.07 -21.21
N HIS A 457 8.13 12.74 -21.42
CA HIS A 457 8.99 12.23 -20.34
C HIS A 457 9.47 13.38 -19.45
N ARG A 458 9.14 13.31 -18.16
CA ARG A 458 9.57 14.25 -17.12
C ARG A 458 10.44 13.55 -16.08
N ILE A 459 11.51 14.21 -15.66
CA ILE A 459 12.45 13.71 -14.64
C ILE A 459 12.39 14.65 -13.42
N ILE A 460 12.36 14.07 -12.22
CA ILE A 460 12.47 14.80 -10.94
C ILE A 460 13.62 14.19 -10.14
N ASN A 461 14.53 15.04 -9.66
CA ASN A 461 15.76 14.62 -8.96
C ASN A 461 16.10 15.48 -7.73
N ASP A 462 15.14 16.25 -7.23
CA ASP A 462 15.28 17.07 -6.04
C ASP A 462 13.92 17.16 -5.33
N THR A 463 13.91 17.70 -4.12
CA THR A 463 12.71 17.96 -3.31
C THR A 463 11.71 18.79 -4.09
N VAL A 464 10.52 18.25 -4.37
CA VAL A 464 9.41 18.92 -5.06
C VAL A 464 8.17 19.04 -4.20
N ARG A 465 7.41 20.12 -4.41
CA ARG A 465 6.12 20.42 -3.78
C ARG A 465 5.00 20.17 -4.78
N VAL A 466 4.08 19.28 -4.46
CA VAL A 466 2.89 19.06 -5.28
C VAL A 466 1.82 20.05 -4.83
N ILE A 467 1.50 21.02 -5.69
CA ILE A 467 0.59 22.15 -5.43
C ILE A 467 -0.77 22.01 -6.14
N GLY A 468 -0.96 20.89 -6.84
CA GLY A 468 -2.13 20.56 -7.64
C GLY A 468 -2.02 19.12 -8.11
N ASP A 469 -3.13 18.54 -8.59
CA ASP A 469 -3.12 17.17 -9.07
C ASP A 469 -2.19 17.00 -10.28
N ILE A 470 -1.52 15.85 -10.34
CA ILE A 470 -0.64 15.48 -11.45
C ILE A 470 -1.35 14.41 -12.29
N ILE A 471 -1.41 14.61 -13.60
CA ILE A 471 -1.97 13.62 -14.55
C ILE A 471 -0.89 13.21 -15.54
N ILE A 472 -0.47 11.94 -15.51
CA ILE A 472 0.42 11.36 -16.51
C ILE A 472 -0.46 10.76 -17.61
N GLU A 473 -0.53 11.41 -18.77
CA GLU A 473 -1.30 10.93 -19.93
C GLU A 473 -0.69 9.65 -20.53
N LYS A 474 -1.43 8.97 -21.42
CA LYS A 474 -1.01 7.67 -22.01
C LYS A 474 0.38 7.68 -22.64
N SER A 475 0.79 8.80 -23.24
CA SER A 475 2.14 8.99 -23.82
C SER A 475 3.20 9.46 -22.82
N GLY A 476 2.78 9.94 -21.65
CA GLY A 476 3.63 10.54 -20.65
C GLY A 476 4.41 9.52 -19.82
N LYS A 477 5.57 9.95 -19.34
CA LYS A 477 6.38 9.18 -18.37
C LYS A 477 6.89 10.12 -17.28
N LEU A 478 6.78 9.71 -16.01
CA LEU A 478 7.42 10.40 -14.89
C LEU A 478 8.54 9.53 -14.30
N SER A 479 9.78 10.00 -14.38
CA SER A 479 10.93 9.39 -13.71
C SER A 479 11.30 10.18 -12.46
N ILE A 480 11.47 9.48 -11.33
CA ILE A 480 11.85 10.06 -10.04
C ILE A 480 13.15 9.41 -9.59
N GLU A 481 14.20 10.21 -9.45
CA GLU A 481 15.54 9.78 -9.08
C GLU A 481 15.69 9.58 -7.57
N GLU A 482 16.68 8.81 -7.15
CA GLU A 482 16.96 8.49 -5.76
C GLU A 482 17.14 9.73 -4.86
N GLY A 483 16.73 9.64 -3.59
CA GLY A 483 16.83 10.75 -2.63
C GLY A 483 15.81 11.88 -2.82
N THR A 484 14.94 11.79 -3.83
CA THR A 484 13.90 12.79 -4.08
C THR A 484 12.83 12.80 -2.98
N TYR A 485 12.46 14.00 -2.49
CA TYR A 485 11.35 14.22 -1.55
C TYR A 485 10.17 14.88 -2.27
N ILE A 486 9.01 14.22 -2.29
CA ILE A 486 7.78 14.69 -2.93
C ILE A 486 6.81 15.08 -1.84
N GLU A 487 6.59 16.38 -1.71
CA GLU A 487 5.85 17.03 -0.64
C GLU A 487 4.49 17.55 -1.13
N PHE A 488 3.42 16.84 -0.84
CA PHE A 488 2.05 17.25 -1.17
C PHE A 488 1.59 18.38 -0.26
N GLN A 489 1.25 19.54 -0.86
CA GLN A 489 0.89 20.75 -0.12
C GLN A 489 -0.57 20.78 0.37
N ASP A 490 -1.39 19.89 -0.18
CA ASP A 490 -2.78 19.64 0.21
C ASP A 490 -3.12 18.21 -0.22
N SER A 491 -4.39 17.83 -0.19
CA SER A 491 -4.87 16.50 -0.57
C SER A 491 -4.91 16.26 -2.10
N TYR A 492 -3.83 16.62 -2.78
CA TYR A 492 -3.59 16.35 -4.19
C TYR A 492 -3.22 14.89 -4.45
N GLN A 493 -3.42 14.43 -5.69
CA GLN A 493 -3.11 13.07 -6.13
C GLN A 493 -2.22 13.02 -7.38
N ILE A 494 -1.71 11.83 -7.67
CA ILE A 494 -1.08 11.51 -8.96
C ILE A 494 -1.96 10.50 -9.70
N SER A 495 -2.51 10.88 -10.85
CA SER A 495 -3.26 10.02 -11.78
C SER A 495 -2.34 9.52 -12.90
N VAL A 496 -2.30 8.21 -13.15
CA VAL A 496 -1.37 7.57 -14.07
C VAL A 496 -2.13 6.77 -15.14
N LEU A 497 -2.16 7.31 -16.37
CA LEU A 497 -2.54 6.60 -17.59
C LEU A 497 -1.30 6.20 -18.41
N GLY A 498 -0.23 6.98 -18.28
CA GLY A 498 1.11 6.74 -18.84
C GLY A 498 1.92 5.75 -18.02
N SER A 499 3.15 6.11 -17.67
CA SER A 499 4.03 5.32 -16.80
C SER A 499 4.73 6.16 -15.73
N ILE A 500 5.06 5.54 -14.60
CA ILE A 500 5.91 6.14 -13.56
C ILE A 500 7.05 5.19 -13.18
N GLU A 501 8.25 5.75 -13.05
CA GLU A 501 9.47 5.05 -12.70
C GLU A 501 10.16 5.78 -11.55
N ALA A 502 9.96 5.29 -10.32
CA ALA A 502 10.56 5.84 -9.12
C ALA A 502 11.65 4.88 -8.61
N LEU A 503 12.92 5.22 -8.83
CA LEU A 503 14.06 4.32 -8.62
C LEU A 503 14.98 4.82 -7.51
N GLY A 504 14.56 4.65 -6.26
CA GLY A 504 15.40 4.90 -5.10
C GLY A 504 16.43 3.80 -4.83
N THR A 505 17.31 4.05 -3.86
CA THR A 505 18.24 3.07 -3.27
C THR A 505 17.97 2.90 -1.78
N LYS A 506 18.65 1.91 -1.14
CA LYS A 506 18.49 1.67 0.29
C LYS A 506 18.94 2.88 1.12
N GLU A 507 20.00 3.54 0.66
CA GLU A 507 20.63 4.71 1.25
C GLU A 507 19.85 5.99 0.91
N ASN A 508 19.43 6.15 -0.36
CA ASN A 508 18.72 7.33 -0.85
C ASN A 508 17.30 6.95 -1.30
N ARG A 509 16.41 6.78 -0.32
CA ARG A 509 15.00 6.48 -0.59
C ARG A 509 14.28 7.67 -1.21
N ILE A 510 13.26 7.38 -2.02
CA ILE A 510 12.32 8.40 -2.51
C ILE A 510 11.19 8.51 -1.49
N GLU A 511 10.83 9.73 -1.08
CA GLU A 511 9.81 9.98 -0.07
C GLU A 511 8.59 10.65 -0.71
N PHE A 512 7.40 10.08 -0.52
CA PHE A 512 6.11 10.69 -0.84
C PHE A 512 5.39 11.01 0.47
N ASN A 513 5.16 12.29 0.75
CA ASN A 513 4.66 12.76 2.04
C ASN A 513 3.85 14.07 1.93
N ALA A 514 2.97 14.37 2.89
CA ALA A 514 2.22 15.63 2.96
C ALA A 514 2.92 16.69 3.83
N VAL A 515 2.63 17.99 3.59
CA VAL A 515 3.17 19.16 4.34
C VAL A 515 2.73 19.24 5.78
N ASP A 516 1.53 18.76 6.10
CA ASP A 516 0.88 18.99 7.39
C ASP A 516 0.21 17.70 7.90
N THR A 517 0.46 17.38 9.16
CA THR A 517 -0.05 16.21 9.90
C THR A 517 -0.91 16.64 11.09
N LEU A 518 -1.39 17.89 11.14
CA LEU A 518 -2.30 18.36 12.18
C LEU A 518 -3.54 17.45 12.26
N ASP A 519 -3.72 16.88 13.45
CA ASP A 519 -4.89 16.10 13.81
C ASP A 519 -6.16 16.95 13.72
N ILE A 520 -7.06 16.61 12.80
CA ILE A 520 -8.43 17.12 12.82
C ILE A 520 -9.27 16.15 13.67
N TYR A 521 -9.88 16.65 14.73
CA TYR A 521 -10.85 15.89 15.50
C TYR A 521 -12.26 16.18 15.02
N ILE A 522 -12.96 15.17 14.50
CA ILE A 522 -14.39 15.26 14.16
C ILE A 522 -15.14 14.20 14.98
N ASP A 523 -16.12 14.62 15.78
CA ASP A 523 -16.95 13.76 16.65
C ASP A 523 -16.14 12.83 17.59
N GLY A 524 -15.00 13.31 18.11
CA GLY A 524 -14.13 12.52 18.99
C GLY A 524 -13.30 11.44 18.29
N ARG A 525 -13.31 11.40 16.95
CA ARG A 525 -12.39 10.60 16.13
C ARG A 525 -11.28 11.47 15.58
N ARG A 526 -10.05 10.94 15.61
CA ARG A 526 -8.83 11.58 15.13
C ARG A 526 -8.70 11.31 13.63
N TYR A 527 -8.53 12.36 12.83
CA TYR A 527 -8.26 12.29 11.41
C TYR A 527 -6.92 12.97 11.13
N GLU A 528 -5.99 12.25 10.51
CA GLU A 528 -4.75 12.82 10.02
C GLU A 528 -5.02 13.46 8.64
N GLN A 529 -4.70 14.75 8.46
CA GLN A 529 -4.64 15.35 7.12
C GLN A 529 -3.52 14.66 6.33
N GLY A 530 -3.78 14.35 5.06
CA GLY A 530 -2.82 13.68 4.20
C GLY A 530 -3.11 13.91 2.72
N TRP A 531 -2.28 13.29 1.88
CA TRP A 531 -2.40 13.39 0.42
C TRP A 531 -3.27 12.27 -0.17
N SER A 532 -3.83 12.52 -1.35
CA SER A 532 -4.84 11.65 -1.98
C SER A 532 -4.25 10.45 -2.75
N GLY A 533 -2.98 10.10 -2.51
CA GLY A 533 -2.37 8.88 -3.04
C GLY A 533 -2.05 8.89 -4.55
N ILE A 534 -1.64 7.72 -5.07
CA ILE A 534 -1.36 7.48 -6.49
C ILE A 534 -2.45 6.59 -7.08
N ARG A 535 -2.86 6.86 -8.31
CA ARG A 535 -3.99 6.20 -8.98
C ARG A 535 -3.63 5.78 -10.40
N PHE A 536 -3.57 4.49 -10.67
CA PHE A 536 -3.32 3.92 -11.99
C PHE A 536 -4.62 3.51 -12.67
N TYR A 537 -4.79 3.90 -13.93
CA TYR A 537 -6.02 3.65 -14.68
C TYR A 537 -5.77 3.24 -16.14
N ASN A 538 -6.48 2.20 -16.57
CA ASN A 538 -6.79 1.93 -17.99
C ASN A 538 -5.57 1.90 -18.95
N SER A 539 -4.45 1.30 -18.52
CA SER A 539 -3.29 1.08 -19.40
C SER A 539 -2.72 -0.32 -19.24
N LYS A 540 -2.73 -1.08 -20.34
CA LYS A 540 -2.22 -2.47 -20.40
C LYS A 540 -0.92 -2.62 -21.20
N ILE A 541 -0.31 -1.49 -21.54
CA ILE A 541 0.91 -1.44 -22.36
C ILE A 541 2.06 -0.74 -21.64
N ASN A 542 1.76 0.02 -20.59
CA ASN A 542 2.74 0.83 -19.87
C ASN A 542 3.16 0.13 -18.59
N THR A 543 4.46 0.00 -18.34
CA THR A 543 4.99 -0.56 -17.09
C THR A 543 5.28 0.55 -16.10
N SER A 544 4.95 0.33 -14.82
CA SER A 544 5.30 1.25 -13.74
C SER A 544 6.08 0.56 -12.63
N ILE A 545 7.15 1.21 -12.15
CA ILE A 545 8.12 0.61 -11.23
C ILE A 545 8.41 1.55 -10.07
N PHE A 546 8.32 1.02 -8.85
CA PHE A 546 8.75 1.67 -7.62
C PHE A 546 9.82 0.82 -6.94
N ARG A 547 10.94 1.46 -6.58
CA ARG A 547 12.03 0.83 -5.85
C ARG A 547 12.47 1.73 -4.70
N TYR A 548 12.56 1.16 -3.49
CA TYR A 548 12.97 1.87 -2.28
C TYR A 548 12.22 3.21 -2.07
N CYS A 549 10.91 3.21 -2.31
CA CYS A 549 10.03 4.36 -2.10
C CYS A 549 9.32 4.28 -0.75
N ASN A 550 9.10 5.42 -0.12
CA ASN A 550 8.37 5.57 1.13
C ASN A 550 7.07 6.33 0.87
N PHE A 551 5.95 5.73 1.20
CA PHE A 551 4.61 6.33 1.12
C PHE A 551 4.09 6.51 2.53
N LYS A 552 3.98 7.77 2.98
CA LYS A 552 3.61 8.15 4.35
C LYS A 552 2.49 9.18 4.36
N ASN A 553 1.80 9.26 5.51
CA ASN A 553 0.80 10.28 5.83
C ASN A 553 -0.24 10.45 4.73
N ILE A 554 -0.74 9.31 4.24
CA ILE A 554 -1.87 9.28 3.34
C ILE A 554 -3.12 9.37 4.21
N GLY A 555 -3.98 10.33 3.89
CA GLY A 555 -5.11 10.75 4.71
C GLY A 555 -6.21 11.37 3.88
N VAL A 556 -7.32 11.70 4.55
CA VAL A 556 -8.54 12.19 3.89
C VAL A 556 -8.36 13.65 3.43
N PRO A 557 -8.94 14.04 2.28
CA PRO A 557 -9.13 15.45 1.93
C PRO A 557 -9.70 16.28 3.08
N SER A 558 -8.98 17.35 3.43
CA SER A 558 -9.27 18.26 4.56
C SER A 558 -10.60 19.02 4.47
N TYR A 559 -11.45 18.79 3.48
CA TYR A 559 -12.70 19.50 3.29
C TYR A 559 -13.83 18.61 2.76
N ILE A 560 -14.42 17.79 3.63
CA ILE A 560 -15.74 17.19 3.36
C ILE A 560 -16.74 17.72 4.37
N ASN A 561 -17.38 18.82 3.98
CA ASN A 561 -18.58 19.37 4.63
C ASN A 561 -19.61 18.23 4.79
N LYS A 562 -20.04 17.98 6.03
CA LYS A 562 -20.94 16.88 6.42
C LYS A 562 -22.32 16.88 5.75
N ASP A 563 -22.71 17.95 5.07
CA ASP A 563 -24.12 18.20 4.74
C ASP A 563 -24.51 17.96 3.28
N ASN A 564 -23.60 17.55 2.38
CA ASN A 564 -23.89 17.57 0.93
C ASN A 564 -23.35 16.39 0.09
N TYR A 565 -23.27 15.15 0.60
CA TYR A 565 -22.96 14.00 -0.29
C TYR A 565 -23.95 12.82 -0.18
N PRO A 566 -24.29 12.19 -1.34
CA PRO A 566 -25.02 10.94 -1.38
C PRO A 566 -24.13 9.83 -0.84
N THR A 567 -24.76 8.85 -0.24
CA THR A 567 -24.21 7.71 0.51
C THR A 567 -23.43 6.69 -0.34
N ASP A 568 -22.69 7.07 -1.38
CA ASP A 568 -22.33 6.15 -2.46
C ASP A 568 -20.81 5.96 -2.71
N TYR A 569 -20.36 4.76 -2.27
CA TYR A 569 -19.25 3.86 -2.67
C TYR A 569 -18.02 4.43 -3.41
N SER A 570 -16.97 4.80 -2.67
CA SER A 570 -15.79 5.48 -3.21
C SER A 570 -14.44 4.93 -2.79
N PRO A 571 -13.52 4.53 -3.72
CA PRO A 571 -12.12 4.24 -3.38
C PRO A 571 -11.28 5.48 -3.01
N ARG A 572 -11.90 6.59 -2.55
CA ARG A 572 -11.23 7.85 -2.17
C ARG A 572 -10.29 7.73 -0.96
N TYR A 573 -10.22 6.57 -0.30
CA TYR A 573 -9.46 6.36 0.95
C TYR A 573 -8.33 5.33 0.80
N ASN A 574 -7.63 5.33 -0.35
CA ASN A 574 -6.52 4.40 -0.61
C ASN A 574 -5.18 5.12 -0.80
N ALA A 575 -4.09 4.52 -0.36
CA ALA A 575 -2.75 5.05 -0.62
C ALA A 575 -2.34 4.89 -2.08
N ILE A 576 -2.49 3.69 -2.64
CA ILE A 576 -2.31 3.43 -4.06
C ILE A 576 -3.47 2.60 -4.59
N SER A 577 -4.01 3.00 -5.75
CA SER A 577 -5.06 2.27 -6.46
C SER A 577 -4.60 1.88 -7.86
N ILE A 578 -4.76 0.62 -8.23
CA ILE A 578 -4.43 0.09 -9.55
C ILE A 578 -5.68 -0.52 -10.17
N VAL A 579 -6.24 0.12 -11.19
CA VAL A 579 -7.53 -0.27 -11.78
C VAL A 579 -7.39 -0.41 -13.29
N ASN A 580 -7.61 -1.64 -13.79
CA ASN A 580 -7.46 -1.97 -15.20
C ASN A 580 -6.10 -1.51 -15.79
N TYR A 581 -5.03 -1.67 -15.01
CA TYR A 581 -3.67 -1.27 -15.35
C TYR A 581 -2.71 -2.43 -15.07
N ASP A 582 -2.04 -2.94 -16.09
CA ASP A 582 -1.17 -4.12 -15.98
C ASP A 582 0.31 -3.73 -15.75
N ASP A 583 1.14 -4.66 -15.28
CA ASP A 583 2.60 -4.51 -15.17
C ASP A 583 3.06 -3.39 -14.20
N VAL A 584 2.67 -3.49 -12.92
CA VAL A 584 3.14 -2.61 -11.85
C VAL A 584 3.97 -3.39 -10.83
N SER A 585 5.14 -2.86 -10.46
CA SER A 585 5.99 -3.50 -9.45
C SER A 585 6.43 -2.55 -8.33
N PHE A 586 6.36 -3.04 -7.09
CA PHE A 586 6.88 -2.39 -5.89
C PHE A 586 7.98 -3.25 -5.28
N ASN A 587 9.18 -2.70 -5.19
CA ASN A 587 10.37 -3.40 -4.72
C ASN A 587 10.98 -2.66 -3.52
N ASN A 588 11.04 -3.30 -2.36
CA ASN A 588 11.61 -2.73 -1.12
C ASN A 588 10.96 -1.40 -0.67
N CYS A 589 9.68 -1.21 -1.00
CA CYS A 589 8.94 0.01 -0.66
C CYS A 589 8.35 -0.06 0.75
N PHE A 590 8.10 1.10 1.36
CA PHE A 590 7.51 1.25 2.67
C PHE A 590 6.17 1.97 2.58
N PHE A 591 5.16 1.43 3.25
CA PHE A 591 3.83 1.98 3.40
C PHE A 591 3.54 2.08 4.90
N GLY A 592 3.45 3.29 5.45
CA GLY A 592 3.21 3.41 6.89
C GLY A 592 2.69 4.76 7.36
N SER A 593 2.09 4.76 8.56
CA SER A 593 1.34 5.91 9.11
C SER A 593 0.27 6.41 8.14
N ASN A 594 -0.49 5.48 7.59
CA ASN A 594 -1.62 5.78 6.70
C ASN A 594 -2.91 5.56 7.47
N PHE A 595 -3.82 6.53 7.34
CA PHE A 595 -5.11 6.53 8.00
C PHE A 595 -6.23 6.47 6.97
N ASN A 596 -6.95 5.35 6.97
CA ASN A 596 -8.02 5.06 6.01
C ASN A 596 -9.36 4.93 6.75
N PRO A 597 -10.02 6.05 7.11
CA PRO A 597 -11.30 6.01 7.81
C PRO A 597 -12.43 5.76 6.82
N ASN A 598 -13.16 4.66 6.97
CA ASN A 598 -14.52 4.61 6.42
C ASN A 598 -15.50 5.09 7.49
N THR A 599 -16.33 6.05 7.11
CA THR A 599 -17.46 6.57 7.89
C THR A 599 -18.62 5.59 7.78
N LYS A 600 -19.12 5.09 8.91
CA LYS A 600 -20.37 4.31 9.07
C LYS A 600 -21.29 4.34 7.84
N THR A 601 -21.34 3.26 7.07
CA THR A 601 -22.51 2.97 6.23
C THR A 601 -23.14 1.66 6.68
N ASP A 602 -24.34 1.79 7.23
CA ASP A 602 -25.20 0.68 7.60
C ASP A 602 -25.50 -0.19 6.36
N TYR A 603 -25.25 -1.50 6.49
CA TYR A 603 -26.06 -2.56 5.86
C TYR A 603 -26.31 -2.52 4.33
N VAL A 604 -25.31 -2.49 3.43
CA VAL A 604 -25.56 -2.83 2.00
C VAL A 604 -24.38 -3.58 1.32
N LEU A 605 -24.58 -4.90 1.18
CA LEU A 605 -24.32 -5.81 0.04
C LEU A 605 -23.05 -5.64 -0.86
N TYR A 606 -22.13 -6.61 -0.75
CA TYR A 606 -21.48 -7.38 -1.84
C TYR A 606 -20.82 -6.70 -3.07
N LYS A 607 -20.27 -5.49 -2.99
CA LYS A 607 -19.32 -4.99 -4.02
C LYS A 607 -18.02 -4.48 -3.40
N TYR A 608 -16.94 -5.25 -3.54
CA TYR A 608 -15.59 -5.03 -3.00
C TYR A 608 -14.86 -3.75 -3.49
N GLN A 609 -15.55 -2.89 -4.26
CA GLN A 609 -15.03 -1.67 -4.88
C GLN A 609 -15.01 -0.43 -3.94
N SER A 610 -15.50 -0.55 -2.70
CA SER A 610 -15.55 0.55 -1.71
C SER A 610 -14.55 0.40 -0.56
N SER A 611 -13.51 -0.40 -0.77
CA SER A 611 -12.62 -0.88 0.29
C SER A 611 -11.48 0.12 0.53
N SER A 612 -11.16 0.42 1.80
CA SER A 612 -10.11 1.39 2.18
C SER A 612 -8.81 0.67 2.58
N SER A 613 -7.76 0.81 1.78
CA SER A 613 -6.53 -0.01 1.82
C SER A 613 -5.25 0.80 1.55
N ASN A 614 -4.09 0.29 1.97
CA ASN A 614 -2.82 0.92 1.52
C ASN A 614 -2.61 0.68 0.02
N LEU A 615 -2.97 -0.50 -0.46
CA LEU A 615 -2.89 -0.84 -1.88
C LEU A 615 -4.15 -1.58 -2.30
N ILE A 616 -4.83 -1.08 -3.33
CA ILE A 616 -5.96 -1.77 -3.96
C ILE A 616 -5.63 -2.08 -5.43
N ILE A 617 -5.94 -3.31 -5.84
CA ILE A 617 -5.69 -3.83 -7.19
C ILE A 617 -7.01 -4.37 -7.74
N VAL A 618 -7.48 -3.85 -8.88
CA VAL A 618 -8.76 -4.22 -9.49
C VAL A 618 -8.58 -4.49 -10.97
N SER A 619 -9.09 -5.63 -11.46
CA SER A 619 -9.06 -6.09 -12.86
C SER A 619 -7.72 -5.85 -13.57
N SER A 620 -6.59 -6.11 -12.89
CA SER A 620 -5.21 -5.76 -13.32
C SER A 620 -4.29 -6.98 -13.22
N LYS A 621 -3.30 -7.13 -14.10
CA LYS A 621 -2.42 -8.31 -14.21
C LYS A 621 -0.94 -7.99 -13.97
N ASN A 622 -0.15 -9.02 -13.64
CA ASN A 622 1.29 -8.94 -13.44
C ASN A 622 1.72 -7.92 -12.38
N ILE A 623 1.03 -7.90 -11.24
CA ILE A 623 1.39 -7.01 -10.13
C ILE A 623 2.35 -7.73 -9.19
N ILE A 624 3.49 -7.09 -8.92
CA ILE A 624 4.57 -7.66 -8.11
C ILE A 624 4.81 -6.78 -6.88
N LEU A 625 4.69 -7.37 -5.69
CA LEU A 625 5.14 -6.80 -4.42
C LEU A 625 6.30 -7.64 -3.91
N ASN A 626 7.50 -7.06 -3.82
CA ASN A 626 8.69 -7.75 -3.35
C ASN A 626 9.40 -6.91 -2.28
N GLY A 627 9.68 -7.48 -1.11
CA GLY A 627 10.44 -6.78 -0.06
C GLY A 627 9.70 -5.60 0.59
N CYS A 628 8.40 -5.44 0.35
CA CYS A 628 7.64 -4.28 0.81
C CYS A 628 7.25 -4.38 2.29
N ILE A 629 7.22 -3.24 2.98
CA ILE A 629 6.86 -3.15 4.41
C ILE A 629 5.58 -2.35 4.55
N PHE A 630 4.57 -2.94 5.17
CA PHE A 630 3.32 -2.30 5.58
C PHE A 630 3.29 -2.23 7.10
N VAL A 631 3.28 -1.03 7.68
CA VAL A 631 3.37 -0.86 9.15
C VAL A 631 2.52 0.28 9.68
N ASN A 632 2.06 0.15 10.94
CA ASN A 632 1.36 1.21 11.68
C ASN A 632 0.19 1.85 10.89
N SER A 633 -0.49 1.07 10.07
CA SER A 633 -1.64 1.55 9.29
C SER A 633 -2.93 1.22 10.03
N PHE A 634 -3.86 2.17 9.98
CA PHE A 634 -5.19 2.01 10.53
C PHE A 634 -6.20 1.88 9.39
N ILE A 635 -6.94 0.76 9.39
CA ILE A 635 -7.88 0.40 8.32
C ILE A 635 -9.27 0.11 8.88
N ASN A 636 -10.31 0.69 8.26
CA ASN A 636 -11.71 0.36 8.53
C ASN A 636 -12.29 -0.42 7.32
N GLU A 637 -12.86 -1.61 7.58
CA GLU A 637 -13.62 -2.42 6.59
C GLU A 637 -12.87 -3.00 5.36
N SER A 638 -11.54 -2.92 5.26
CA SER A 638 -10.74 -3.60 4.20
C SER A 638 -9.33 -4.03 4.64
N GLY A 639 -8.37 -4.12 3.71
CA GLY A 639 -7.04 -4.70 3.85
C GLY A 639 -5.89 -3.70 3.97
N ALA A 640 -4.71 -4.11 4.46
CA ALA A 640 -3.48 -3.39 4.11
C ALA A 640 -3.22 -3.51 2.59
N THR A 641 -3.55 -4.66 2.00
CA THR A 641 -3.61 -4.90 0.56
C THR A 641 -4.94 -5.57 0.21
N CYS A 642 -5.63 -5.06 -0.81
CA CYS A 642 -6.87 -5.60 -1.33
C CYS A 642 -6.72 -5.90 -2.83
N VAL A 643 -7.09 -7.10 -3.24
CA VAL A 643 -6.95 -7.62 -4.60
C VAL A 643 -8.31 -8.14 -5.07
N ASP A 644 -8.87 -7.55 -6.11
CA ASP A 644 -10.09 -7.99 -6.81
C ASP A 644 -9.85 -7.96 -8.32
N ALA A 645 -9.00 -8.87 -8.78
CA ALA A 645 -8.42 -8.77 -10.10
C ALA A 645 -8.74 -10.03 -10.92
N ASP A 646 -9.90 -9.98 -11.59
CA ASP A 646 -10.49 -11.00 -12.50
C ASP A 646 -9.46 -11.92 -13.19
N TYR A 647 -9.06 -12.98 -12.48
CA TYR A 647 -8.15 -14.06 -12.89
C TYR A 647 -6.70 -13.60 -13.19
N SER A 648 -6.23 -12.60 -12.44
CA SER A 648 -4.90 -11.99 -12.56
C SER A 648 -3.77 -12.75 -11.86
N SER A 649 -2.54 -12.59 -12.35
CA SER A 649 -1.30 -13.09 -11.71
C SER A 649 -0.73 -12.05 -10.73
N ILE A 650 -0.94 -12.27 -9.42
CA ILE A 650 -0.45 -11.36 -8.36
C ILE A 650 0.61 -12.09 -7.52
N GLN A 651 1.78 -11.46 -7.38
CA GLN A 651 2.90 -12.01 -6.63
C GLN A 651 3.24 -11.11 -5.44
N ILE A 652 3.18 -11.66 -4.23
CA ILE A 652 3.55 -10.99 -2.99
C ILE A 652 4.66 -11.82 -2.35
N SER A 653 5.86 -11.28 -2.30
CA SER A 653 7.05 -12.01 -1.84
C SER A 653 7.91 -11.17 -0.90
N ASN A 654 8.53 -11.79 0.10
CA ASN A 654 9.47 -11.12 1.02
C ASN A 654 8.89 -9.87 1.72
N CYS A 655 7.56 -9.77 1.81
CA CYS A 655 6.89 -8.59 2.35
C CYS A 655 6.64 -8.74 3.85
N ARG A 656 6.55 -7.62 4.57
CA ARG A 656 6.26 -7.59 6.00
C ARG A 656 5.02 -6.77 6.29
N PHE A 657 4.02 -7.37 6.92
CA PHE A 657 2.79 -6.74 7.41
C PHE A 657 2.84 -6.73 8.94
N LYS A 658 3.02 -5.54 9.53
CA LYS A 658 3.27 -5.41 10.97
C LYS A 658 2.36 -4.36 11.60
N ASP A 659 1.83 -4.66 12.77
CA ASP A 659 1.04 -3.71 13.58
C ASP A 659 -0.13 -3.06 12.82
N ILE A 660 -0.76 -3.80 11.89
CA ILE A 660 -1.97 -3.36 11.18
C ILE A 660 -3.17 -3.49 12.13
N LYS A 661 -3.96 -2.41 12.27
CA LYS A 661 -5.03 -2.30 13.28
C LYS A 661 -6.37 -1.86 12.68
N SER A 662 -7.47 -2.26 13.32
CA SER A 662 -8.83 -1.85 12.99
C SER A 662 -9.64 -1.50 14.26
N GLU A 663 -10.55 -0.51 14.19
CA GLU A 663 -11.33 0.03 15.34
C GLU A 663 -12.39 -0.91 15.89
N ILE A 664 -12.91 -1.85 15.09
CA ILE A 664 -14.09 -2.63 15.45
C ILE A 664 -13.66 -3.96 16.07
N HIS A 665 -13.64 -4.00 17.41
CA HIS A 665 -13.38 -5.21 18.17
C HIS A 665 -14.60 -6.13 18.23
N GLY A 666 -14.42 -7.41 17.87
CA GLY A 666 -15.19 -8.51 18.45
C GLY A 666 -16.62 -8.76 17.94
N ASN A 667 -17.11 -8.07 16.91
CA ASN A 667 -18.39 -8.40 16.26
C ASN A 667 -18.14 -8.83 14.81
N SER A 668 -18.86 -9.86 14.36
CA SER A 668 -18.80 -10.54 13.05
C SER A 668 -19.07 -9.66 11.80
N PHE A 669 -19.09 -8.33 11.95
CA PHE A 669 -19.50 -7.38 10.92
C PHE A 669 -18.36 -6.53 10.35
N ALA A 670 -17.18 -6.48 10.99
CA ALA A 670 -16.04 -5.71 10.48
C ALA A 670 -15.13 -6.56 9.56
N ASN A 671 -15.19 -6.29 8.25
CA ASN A 671 -14.44 -7.02 7.22
C ASN A 671 -13.02 -6.45 6.99
N SER A 672 -12.17 -6.38 8.03
CA SER A 672 -10.78 -5.90 7.85
C SER A 672 -9.72 -7.02 7.86
N TYR A 673 -8.67 -6.84 7.05
CA TYR A 673 -7.64 -7.83 6.71
C TYR A 673 -6.22 -7.25 6.60
N CYS A 674 -5.17 -8.06 6.53
CA CYS A 674 -3.88 -7.60 5.97
C CYS A 674 -3.87 -7.80 4.45
N ILE A 675 -4.30 -8.96 3.97
CA ILE A 675 -4.51 -9.27 2.55
C ILE A 675 -5.93 -9.78 2.36
N LEU A 676 -6.68 -9.15 1.45
CA LEU A 676 -7.93 -9.67 0.92
C LEU A 676 -7.74 -9.96 -0.57
N SER A 677 -8.07 -11.17 -1.02
CA SER A 677 -8.05 -11.57 -2.42
C SER A 677 -9.42 -12.09 -2.87
N THR A 678 -9.88 -11.64 -4.02
CA THR A 678 -11.11 -12.12 -4.66
C THR A 678 -10.87 -12.35 -6.15
N LYS A 679 -11.41 -13.46 -6.69
CA LYS A 679 -11.39 -13.76 -8.13
C LYS A 679 -10.02 -13.63 -8.79
N SER A 680 -8.93 -13.99 -8.13
CA SER A 680 -7.56 -13.75 -8.61
C SER A 680 -6.68 -15.01 -8.52
N ASN A 681 -5.49 -14.99 -9.14
CA ASN A 681 -4.43 -15.98 -8.92
C ASN A 681 -3.31 -15.33 -8.07
N ILE A 682 -3.37 -15.53 -6.75
CA ILE A 682 -2.48 -14.87 -5.79
C ILE A 682 -1.44 -15.84 -5.20
N ASN A 683 -0.18 -15.42 -5.24
CA ASN A 683 0.94 -16.15 -4.65
C ASN A 683 1.60 -15.31 -3.56
N VAL A 684 1.49 -15.75 -2.31
CA VAL A 684 2.10 -15.12 -1.14
C VAL A 684 3.24 -16.00 -0.63
N LYS A 685 4.49 -15.52 -0.75
CA LYS A 685 5.68 -16.31 -0.41
C LYS A 685 6.66 -15.57 0.49
N HIS A 686 7.29 -16.25 1.45
CA HIS A 686 8.36 -15.64 2.26
C HIS A 686 7.94 -14.34 2.99
N CYS A 687 6.67 -14.19 3.36
CA CYS A 687 6.15 -12.98 3.98
C CYS A 687 6.04 -13.11 5.51
N ASP A 688 6.24 -12.00 6.20
CA ASP A 688 6.09 -11.89 7.66
C ASP A 688 4.79 -11.14 8.02
N PHE A 689 3.97 -11.72 8.89
CA PHE A 689 2.76 -11.11 9.44
C PHE A 689 2.89 -11.08 10.97
N ILE A 690 3.13 -9.89 11.52
CA ILE A 690 3.58 -9.72 12.91
C ILE A 690 2.65 -8.77 13.66
N ASN A 691 2.13 -9.20 14.82
CA ASN A 691 1.36 -8.36 15.74
C ASN A 691 0.12 -7.69 15.12
N ASN A 692 -0.49 -8.28 14.09
CA ASN A 692 -1.66 -7.67 13.46
C ASN A 692 -2.92 -7.93 14.28
N ASN A 693 -3.80 -6.93 14.31
CA ASN A 693 -5.08 -6.96 15.02
C ASN A 693 -6.18 -6.38 14.11
N VAL A 694 -6.57 -7.17 13.13
CA VAL A 694 -7.60 -6.87 12.13
C VAL A 694 -8.94 -7.50 12.51
N GLY A 695 -10.05 -7.00 11.96
CA GLY A 695 -11.39 -7.39 12.40
C GLY A 695 -11.76 -8.84 12.09
N ARG A 696 -11.35 -9.37 10.92
CA ARG A 696 -11.79 -10.69 10.44
C ARG A 696 -10.67 -11.71 10.33
N ALA A 697 -9.72 -11.53 9.41
CA ALA A 697 -8.60 -12.45 9.22
C ALA A 697 -7.36 -11.72 8.72
N VAL A 698 -6.15 -12.19 9.03
CA VAL A 698 -4.91 -11.61 8.49
C VAL A 698 -4.86 -11.77 6.97
N VAL A 699 -5.14 -12.96 6.45
CA VAL A 699 -5.25 -13.25 5.02
C VAL A 699 -6.62 -13.85 4.73
N ALA A 700 -7.34 -13.31 3.74
CA ALA A 700 -8.60 -13.86 3.28
C ALA A 700 -8.64 -14.00 1.76
N SER A 701 -9.32 -15.04 1.29
CA SER A 701 -9.47 -15.35 -0.13
C SER A 701 -10.88 -15.83 -0.45
N TYR A 702 -11.48 -15.31 -1.53
CA TYR A 702 -12.82 -15.67 -1.99
C TYR A 702 -12.89 -15.86 -3.51
N ASN A 703 -13.27 -17.06 -3.95
CA ASN A 703 -13.41 -17.39 -5.38
C ASN A 703 -12.12 -17.20 -6.19
N ASP A 704 -10.95 -17.31 -5.57
CA ASP A 704 -9.69 -17.33 -6.31
C ASP A 704 -9.55 -18.65 -7.07
N GLU A 705 -9.02 -18.60 -8.29
CA GLU A 705 -8.79 -19.81 -9.11
C GLU A 705 -7.66 -20.66 -8.54
N THR A 706 -6.58 -20.00 -8.13
CA THR A 706 -5.46 -20.63 -7.44
C THR A 706 -4.90 -19.68 -6.39
N MET A 707 -4.57 -20.22 -5.22
CA MET A 707 -3.92 -19.49 -4.15
C MET A 707 -2.78 -20.31 -3.58
N THR A 708 -1.59 -19.73 -3.48
CA THR A 708 -0.47 -20.35 -2.75
C THR A 708 -0.01 -19.43 -1.63
N ILE A 709 0.07 -19.97 -0.41
CA ILE A 709 0.72 -19.34 0.74
C ILE A 709 1.84 -20.26 1.21
N GLU A 710 3.08 -19.81 1.01
CA GLU A 710 4.25 -20.67 1.19
C GLU A 710 5.41 -19.96 1.91
N ASN A 711 6.09 -20.65 2.81
CA ASN A 711 7.28 -20.12 3.52
C ASN A 711 7.02 -18.82 4.30
N CYS A 712 5.79 -18.56 4.76
CA CYS A 712 5.42 -17.34 5.48
C CYS A 712 5.45 -17.54 7.00
N ASN A 713 5.72 -16.45 7.73
CA ASN A 713 5.70 -16.40 9.20
C ASN A 713 4.51 -15.58 9.68
N PHE A 714 3.68 -16.16 10.54
CA PHE A 714 2.57 -15.51 11.22
C PHE A 714 2.83 -15.54 12.73
N PHE A 715 3.14 -14.39 13.31
CA PHE A 715 3.56 -14.27 14.70
C PHE A 715 2.70 -13.26 15.46
N ASN A 716 2.17 -13.66 16.62
CA ASN A 716 1.45 -12.78 17.55
C ASN A 716 0.23 -12.04 16.94
N ASN A 717 -0.43 -12.59 15.92
CA ASN A 717 -1.62 -11.97 15.35
C ASN A 717 -2.85 -12.30 16.21
N LYS A 718 -3.57 -11.28 16.68
CA LYS A 718 -4.72 -11.47 17.58
C LYS A 718 -5.96 -12.02 16.88
N SER A 719 -6.09 -11.72 15.59
CA SER A 719 -7.20 -12.17 14.73
C SER A 719 -7.04 -13.63 14.31
N LYS A 720 -8.08 -14.18 13.65
CA LYS A 720 -7.89 -15.39 12.83
C LYS A 720 -6.80 -15.11 11.80
N VAL A 721 -5.91 -16.06 11.53
CA VAL A 721 -4.82 -15.83 10.58
C VAL A 721 -5.32 -15.99 9.15
N MET A 722 -5.93 -17.13 8.79
CA MET A 722 -6.44 -17.37 7.44
C MET A 722 -7.94 -17.64 7.41
N GLU A 723 -8.64 -17.04 6.43
CA GLU A 723 -10.03 -17.35 6.09
C GLU A 723 -10.17 -17.62 4.57
N LEU A 724 -10.37 -18.88 4.19
CA LEU A 724 -10.24 -19.34 2.79
C LEU A 724 -11.56 -19.88 2.25
N PHE A 725 -11.92 -19.43 1.04
CA PHE A 725 -13.09 -19.85 0.25
C PHE A 725 -12.74 -20.07 -1.23
N SER A 726 -11.55 -20.62 -1.48
CA SER A 726 -11.00 -20.85 -2.82
C SER A 726 -10.51 -22.30 -2.89
N ASP A 727 -11.13 -23.10 -3.76
CA ASP A 727 -10.79 -24.50 -3.93
C ASP A 727 -9.38 -24.66 -4.52
N GLY A 728 -8.65 -25.68 -4.09
CA GLY A 728 -7.28 -25.96 -4.51
C GLY A 728 -6.20 -25.09 -3.85
N ALA A 729 -6.54 -24.25 -2.86
CA ALA A 729 -5.54 -23.40 -2.20
C ALA A 729 -4.44 -24.25 -1.52
N MET A 730 -3.18 -23.85 -1.70
CA MET A 730 -1.98 -24.50 -1.17
C MET A 730 -1.40 -23.68 -0.04
N VAL A 731 -1.51 -24.17 1.20
CA VAL A 731 -0.92 -23.57 2.40
C VAL A 731 0.19 -24.48 2.91
N ARG A 732 1.46 -24.15 2.58
CA ARG A 732 2.57 -25.05 2.90
C ARG A 732 3.83 -24.41 3.45
N ASN A 733 4.53 -25.13 4.32
CA ASN A 733 5.80 -24.71 4.91
C ASN A 733 5.73 -23.34 5.64
N ASN A 734 4.60 -23.03 6.28
CA ASN A 734 4.42 -21.78 7.03
C ASN A 734 4.57 -22.00 8.55
N LYS A 735 4.91 -20.92 9.27
CA LYS A 735 4.99 -20.90 10.74
C LYS A 735 3.87 -20.05 11.32
N PHE A 736 2.93 -20.65 12.04
CA PHE A 736 1.89 -19.97 12.80
C PHE A 736 2.20 -20.10 14.29
N VAL A 737 2.58 -19.00 14.93
CA VAL A 737 3.02 -18.98 16.33
C VAL A 737 2.31 -17.88 17.12
N ASN A 738 1.74 -18.23 18.26
CA ASN A 738 1.10 -17.30 19.21
C ASN A 738 -0.04 -16.47 18.58
N ASN A 739 -0.82 -17.04 17.68
CA ASN A 739 -1.89 -16.31 16.99
C ASN A 739 -3.27 -16.61 17.58
N GLY A 740 -4.31 -15.97 17.04
CA GLY A 740 -5.65 -16.56 17.02
C GLY A 740 -5.68 -17.90 16.25
N MET A 741 -6.88 -18.35 15.87
CA MET A 741 -7.03 -19.54 15.01
C MET A 741 -6.19 -19.42 13.74
N ALA A 742 -5.37 -20.41 13.43
CA ALA A 742 -4.44 -20.35 12.30
C ALA A 742 -5.17 -20.45 10.95
N ILE A 743 -6.00 -21.46 10.75
CA ILE A 743 -6.64 -21.69 9.44
C ILE A 743 -8.12 -21.98 9.61
N ASN A 744 -8.95 -21.23 8.89
CA ASN A 744 -10.37 -21.48 8.74
C ASN A 744 -10.71 -21.59 7.24
N SER A 745 -11.21 -22.75 6.82
CA SER A 745 -11.54 -23.02 5.42
C SER A 745 -12.97 -23.53 5.26
N ARG A 746 -13.62 -23.13 4.17
CA ARG A 746 -14.89 -23.70 3.72
C ARG A 746 -14.81 -24.30 2.31
N CYS A 747 -13.61 -24.67 1.88
CA CYS A 747 -13.29 -25.17 0.54
C CYS A 747 -12.21 -26.26 0.61
N ASP A 748 -11.95 -26.91 -0.53
CA ASP A 748 -10.89 -27.92 -0.67
C ASP A 748 -9.52 -27.27 -0.65
N ILE A 749 -8.71 -27.52 0.39
CA ILE A 749 -7.36 -26.95 0.50
C ILE A 749 -6.32 -27.99 0.89
N ASN A 750 -5.07 -27.70 0.56
CA ASN A 750 -3.91 -28.48 0.96
C ASN A 750 -3.14 -27.74 2.06
N ILE A 751 -3.03 -28.35 3.24
CA ILE A 751 -2.32 -27.81 4.41
C ILE A 751 -1.11 -28.72 4.68
N ILE A 752 0.08 -28.35 4.19
CA ILE A 752 1.23 -29.26 4.10
C ILE A 752 2.48 -28.70 4.80
N GLY A 753 3.11 -29.43 5.72
CA GLY A 753 4.44 -29.02 6.22
C GLY A 753 4.44 -27.79 7.14
N ASN A 754 3.32 -27.39 7.74
CA ASN A 754 3.24 -26.18 8.56
C ASN A 754 3.50 -26.45 10.03
N LEU A 755 4.06 -25.46 10.74
CA LEU A 755 4.08 -25.41 12.21
C LEU A 755 2.90 -24.56 12.68
N ILE A 756 2.02 -25.12 13.52
CA ILE A 756 0.95 -24.37 14.20
C ILE A 756 1.11 -24.54 15.70
N SER A 757 1.58 -23.49 16.37
CA SER A 757 1.88 -23.52 17.79
C SER A 757 1.30 -22.36 18.57
N ASN A 758 0.84 -22.66 19.79
CA ASN A 758 0.31 -21.67 20.73
C ASN A 758 -0.82 -20.80 20.15
N SER A 759 -1.61 -21.31 19.20
CA SER A 759 -2.83 -20.63 18.79
C SER A 759 -3.86 -20.68 19.92
N GLU A 760 -4.52 -19.55 20.17
CA GLU A 760 -5.49 -19.39 21.24
C GLU A 760 -6.79 -18.73 20.74
N VAL A 761 -7.93 -19.36 21.02
CA VAL A 761 -9.25 -18.86 20.62
C VAL A 761 -10.10 -18.53 21.84
N TYR A 762 -10.40 -17.24 22.02
CA TYR A 762 -11.24 -16.70 23.09
C TYR A 762 -12.67 -16.43 22.57
N CYS A 763 -13.52 -17.45 22.43
CA CYS A 763 -14.95 -17.21 22.26
C CYS A 763 -15.82 -18.35 22.83
N GLY A 764 -16.68 -18.02 23.80
CA GLY A 764 -17.62 -18.94 24.47
C GLY A 764 -18.89 -19.29 23.68
N CYS A 765 -18.88 -19.15 22.36
CA CYS A 765 -20.06 -19.33 21.50
C CYS A 765 -19.83 -20.42 20.45
N SER A 766 -19.63 -21.66 20.91
CA SER A 766 -20.14 -22.93 20.36
C SER A 766 -19.14 -24.06 20.67
N ASN A 767 -19.67 -25.25 20.92
CA ASN A 767 -18.87 -26.43 21.27
C ASN A 767 -18.16 -27.08 20.04
N PHE A 768 -18.05 -26.37 18.91
CA PHE A 768 -17.86 -26.97 17.59
C PHE A 768 -16.84 -26.21 16.70
N PHE A 769 -15.68 -25.84 17.24
CA PHE A 769 -14.60 -25.20 16.47
C PHE A 769 -13.22 -25.82 16.78
N GLY A 770 -12.29 -25.66 15.84
CA GLY A 770 -10.89 -26.07 15.96
C GLY A 770 -9.99 -24.91 16.40
N THR A 771 -9.04 -25.18 17.29
CA THR A 771 -8.09 -24.18 17.83
C THR A 771 -6.98 -23.83 16.85
N ALA A 772 -6.52 -24.80 16.06
CA ALA A 772 -5.53 -24.62 15.01
C ALA A 772 -6.17 -24.54 13.62
N ILE A 773 -6.97 -25.56 13.26
CA ILE A 773 -7.56 -25.69 11.92
C ILE A 773 -9.07 -25.96 12.04
N ASN A 774 -9.88 -25.21 11.30
CA ASN A 774 -11.32 -25.39 11.18
C ASN A 774 -11.74 -25.58 9.71
N LEU A 775 -12.51 -26.63 9.42
CA LEU A 775 -12.95 -26.98 8.06
C LEU A 775 -14.48 -27.11 7.99
N GLY A 776 -15.09 -26.58 6.91
CA GLY A 776 -16.55 -26.53 6.76
C GLY A 776 -17.17 -27.26 5.56
N VAL A 777 -16.39 -27.66 4.53
CA VAL A 777 -16.81 -28.38 3.31
C VAL A 777 -15.57 -29.06 2.68
N GLY A 778 -15.71 -30.17 1.94
CA GLY A 778 -14.66 -30.67 1.04
C GLY A 778 -13.87 -31.96 1.41
N ASN A 779 -12.83 -32.29 0.64
CA ASN A 779 -11.84 -33.37 0.79
C ASN A 779 -10.40 -32.82 1.00
N SER A 780 -10.24 -31.81 1.86
CA SER A 780 -8.93 -31.17 2.13
C SER A 780 -7.85 -32.18 2.57
N LEU A 781 -6.60 -31.98 2.13
CA LEU A 781 -5.43 -32.76 2.58
C LEU A 781 -4.66 -31.98 3.65
N ILE A 782 -4.49 -32.59 4.82
CA ILE A 782 -3.72 -32.05 5.93
C ILE A 782 -2.56 -33.02 6.21
N ALA A 783 -1.36 -32.65 5.78
CA ALA A 783 -0.23 -33.57 5.87
C ALA A 783 1.08 -32.97 6.37
N ASN A 784 1.82 -33.78 7.14
CA ASN A 784 3.17 -33.41 7.62
C ASN A 784 3.20 -32.07 8.38
N ASN A 785 2.17 -31.73 9.13
CA ASN A 785 2.16 -30.53 9.98
C ASN A 785 2.57 -30.88 11.40
N THR A 786 3.20 -29.94 12.11
CA THR A 786 3.46 -30.02 13.55
C THR A 786 2.49 -29.08 14.26
N ILE A 787 1.51 -29.63 14.98
CA ILE A 787 0.40 -28.89 15.61
C ILE A 787 0.50 -29.08 17.13
N VAL A 788 0.92 -28.05 17.85
CA VAL A 788 1.38 -28.19 19.24
C VAL A 788 0.96 -27.04 20.14
N ASN A 789 0.70 -27.32 21.43
CA ASN A 789 0.43 -26.29 22.45
C ASN A 789 -0.75 -25.34 22.15
N ASN A 790 -1.68 -25.70 21.25
CA ASN A 790 -2.85 -24.87 20.93
C ASN A 790 -3.91 -24.99 22.04
N LYS A 791 -4.60 -23.89 22.35
CA LYS A 791 -5.52 -23.75 23.49
C LYS A 791 -6.85 -23.10 23.12
N GLN A 792 -7.87 -23.40 23.89
CA GLN A 792 -9.18 -22.74 23.89
C GLN A 792 -9.84 -22.92 25.26
N ASP A 793 -10.87 -22.12 25.51
CA ASP A 793 -11.67 -22.18 26.74
C ASP A 793 -12.83 -23.21 26.68
N SER A 794 -13.06 -23.87 25.53
CA SER A 794 -14.21 -24.75 25.22
C SER A 794 -13.84 -26.24 25.00
N TYR A 795 -14.79 -27.10 24.60
CA TYR A 795 -14.60 -28.55 24.26
C TYR A 795 -14.11 -28.87 22.83
N GLY A 796 -13.70 -27.88 22.04
CA GLY A 796 -13.18 -28.07 20.67
C GLY A 796 -11.87 -28.88 20.54
N LYS A 797 -11.32 -28.96 19.33
CA LYS A 797 -10.20 -29.85 18.98
C LYS A 797 -9.03 -29.05 18.40
N ALA A 798 -7.85 -29.66 18.19
CA ALA A 798 -6.79 -28.99 17.42
C ALA A 798 -7.22 -28.80 15.96
N ILE A 799 -7.81 -29.86 15.38
CA ILE A 799 -8.47 -29.83 14.08
C ILE A 799 -9.95 -30.13 14.26
N TYR A 800 -10.81 -29.27 13.73
CA TYR A 800 -12.24 -29.51 13.65
C TYR A 800 -12.73 -29.52 12.20
N TYR A 801 -13.54 -30.51 11.84
CA TYR A 801 -14.14 -30.62 10.51
C TYR A 801 -15.65 -30.79 10.60
N SER A 802 -16.40 -30.09 9.76
CA SER A 802 -17.87 -30.16 9.74
C SER A 802 -18.34 -30.34 8.31
N TYR A 803 -19.21 -31.34 8.09
CA TYR A 803 -19.79 -31.62 6.77
C TYR A 803 -18.74 -31.84 5.66
N CYS A 804 -17.60 -32.45 5.99
CA CYS A 804 -16.50 -32.69 5.06
C CYS A 804 -15.71 -33.97 5.41
N SER A 805 -14.88 -34.44 4.47
CA SER A 805 -14.12 -35.70 4.56
C SER A 805 -12.62 -35.48 4.31
N PRO A 806 -11.91 -34.78 5.22
CA PRO A 806 -10.49 -34.51 5.02
C PRO A 806 -9.62 -35.78 5.07
N THR A 807 -8.48 -35.73 4.40
CA THR A 807 -7.38 -36.69 4.57
C THR A 807 -6.32 -36.08 5.47
N ILE A 808 -6.12 -36.65 6.66
CA ILE A 808 -5.21 -36.18 7.70
C ILE A 808 -4.12 -37.23 7.91
N VAL A 809 -2.89 -36.94 7.48
CA VAL A 809 -1.80 -37.93 7.49
C VAL A 809 -0.44 -37.34 7.88
N ASN A 810 0.45 -38.14 8.45
CA ASN A 810 1.84 -37.75 8.73
C ASN A 810 2.01 -36.54 9.67
N ASN A 811 0.98 -36.10 10.40
CA ASN A 811 1.07 -34.94 11.28
C ASN A 811 1.55 -35.33 12.68
N VAL A 812 2.18 -34.37 13.38
CA VAL A 812 2.57 -34.50 14.79
C VAL A 812 1.68 -33.62 15.64
N PHE A 813 0.97 -34.23 16.60
CA PHE A 813 0.15 -33.56 17.59
C PHE A 813 0.79 -33.69 18.97
N TYR A 814 0.98 -32.57 19.68
CA TYR A 814 1.55 -32.62 21.03
C TYR A 814 1.06 -31.48 21.92
N ASN A 815 0.59 -31.83 23.12
CA ASN A 815 0.22 -30.88 24.17
C ASN A 815 -0.81 -29.81 23.75
N ASN A 816 -1.70 -30.11 22.79
CA ASN A 816 -2.86 -29.27 22.52
C ASN A 816 -3.91 -29.54 23.61
N ALA A 817 -4.36 -28.50 24.31
CA ALA A 817 -5.20 -28.66 25.50
C ALA A 817 -6.61 -29.15 25.11
N ASN A 818 -7.07 -30.21 25.78
CA ASN A 818 -8.48 -30.57 25.82
C ASN A 818 -8.87 -30.95 27.25
N ILE A 819 -9.98 -30.41 27.76
CA ILE A 819 -10.50 -30.66 29.11
C ILE A 819 -11.18 -32.05 29.21
N SER A 820 -11.16 -32.89 28.16
CA SER A 820 -11.72 -34.25 28.18
C SER A 820 -10.68 -35.34 27.90
N SER A 821 -10.71 -36.38 28.74
CA SER A 821 -9.71 -37.42 28.96
C SER A 821 -9.54 -38.52 27.89
N ASP A 822 -9.92 -38.31 26.62
CA ASP A 822 -9.76 -39.33 25.57
C ASP A 822 -8.63 -38.99 24.59
N SER A 823 -7.82 -40.00 24.23
CA SER A 823 -6.66 -39.87 23.32
C SER A 823 -7.02 -39.50 21.86
N GLU A 824 -8.32 -39.50 21.50
CA GLU A 824 -8.86 -38.89 20.28
C GLU A 824 -9.14 -37.37 20.44
N ALA A 825 -8.56 -36.74 21.46
CA ALA A 825 -8.79 -35.34 21.81
C ALA A 825 -8.23 -34.29 20.81
N HIS A 826 -7.40 -34.67 19.83
CA HIS A 826 -6.76 -33.68 18.94
C HIS A 826 -7.54 -33.40 17.65
N ILE A 827 -8.37 -34.33 17.19
CA ILE A 827 -9.15 -34.22 15.94
C ILE A 827 -10.61 -34.52 16.28
N GLY A 828 -11.55 -33.80 15.69
CA GLY A 828 -12.96 -34.18 15.80
C GLY A 828 -13.81 -33.50 14.75
N GLY A 829 -15.04 -33.98 14.60
CA GLY A 829 -15.92 -33.41 13.60
C GLY A 829 -17.38 -33.74 13.80
N TYR A 830 -18.19 -33.09 12.96
CA TYR A 830 -19.63 -33.22 12.95
C TYR A 830 -20.13 -33.41 11.52
N ASN A 831 -20.60 -34.63 11.25
CA ASN A 831 -21.32 -34.99 10.05
C ASN A 831 -22.77 -35.17 10.48
N GLY A 832 -23.62 -34.16 10.27
CA GLY A 832 -25.02 -34.19 10.71
C GLY A 832 -25.75 -35.46 10.26
N ALA A 833 -26.79 -35.85 11.00
CA ALA A 833 -27.56 -37.07 10.75
C ALA A 833 -28.34 -37.00 9.42
N GLY A 834 -27.71 -37.30 8.28
CA GLY A 834 -28.41 -37.40 6.98
C GLY A 834 -27.61 -37.16 5.71
N GLY A 835 -26.32 -36.79 5.76
CA GLY A 835 -25.48 -36.66 4.56
C GLY A 835 -24.69 -37.93 4.25
N ASN A 836 -24.70 -38.41 2.99
CA ASN A 836 -23.80 -39.47 2.50
C ASN A 836 -22.35 -38.94 2.34
N ILE A 837 -21.78 -38.37 3.40
CA ILE A 837 -20.40 -37.86 3.40
C ILE A 837 -19.48 -39.02 3.80
N LYS A 838 -18.42 -39.26 3.03
CA LYS A 838 -17.42 -40.30 3.32
C LYS A 838 -16.72 -40.00 4.65
N GLU A 839 -16.36 -41.01 5.42
CA GLU A 839 -15.54 -40.82 6.63
C GLU A 839 -14.16 -40.25 6.28
N PRO A 840 -13.59 -39.34 7.09
CA PRO A 840 -12.25 -38.80 6.86
C PRO A 840 -11.18 -39.90 6.96
N VAL A 841 -10.10 -39.73 6.21
CA VAL A 841 -8.94 -40.64 6.29
C VAL A 841 -7.97 -40.09 7.33
N ILE A 842 -7.82 -40.77 8.47
CA ILE A 842 -6.87 -40.39 9.52
C ILE A 842 -5.86 -41.52 9.69
N SER A 843 -4.62 -41.34 9.21
CA SER A 843 -3.60 -42.40 9.27
C SER A 843 -2.18 -41.84 9.41
N HIS A 844 -1.24 -42.63 9.96
CA HIS A 844 0.18 -42.24 10.08
C HIS A 844 0.41 -40.90 10.81
N ASN A 845 -0.43 -40.54 11.78
CA ASN A 845 -0.23 -39.34 12.60
C ASN A 845 0.35 -39.72 13.98
N PHE A 846 1.24 -38.89 14.51
CA PHE A 846 1.73 -39.00 15.88
C PHE A 846 0.78 -38.28 16.83
N ILE A 847 -0.04 -39.03 17.57
CA ILE A 847 -1.12 -38.49 18.44
C ILE A 847 -0.83 -38.72 19.93
N SER A 848 -0.03 -39.73 20.27
CA SER A 848 0.25 -40.12 21.66
C SER A 848 1.74 -40.26 21.94
N GLY A 849 2.19 -39.72 23.06
CA GLY A 849 3.60 -39.77 23.48
C GLY A 849 4.30 -38.42 23.34
N ASN A 850 5.59 -38.38 23.71
CA ASN A 850 6.42 -37.20 23.54
C ASN A 850 7.19 -37.30 22.20
N PRO A 851 7.02 -36.37 21.25
CA PRO A 851 7.76 -36.35 19.99
C PRO A 851 9.28 -36.12 20.15
N LEU A 852 9.74 -35.73 21.35
CA LEU A 852 11.14 -35.43 21.67
C LEU A 852 11.72 -34.29 20.84
N PHE A 853 11.14 -33.09 20.98
CA PHE A 853 11.69 -31.89 20.34
C PHE A 853 12.99 -31.39 21.00
N THR A 854 13.85 -30.70 20.23
CA THR A 854 15.14 -30.11 20.64
C THR A 854 14.99 -29.14 21.83
N LEU A 855 14.20 -28.07 21.69
CA LEU A 855 13.99 -27.03 22.71
C LEU A 855 12.57 -26.43 22.64
N LYS A 856 11.70 -26.82 23.58
CA LYS A 856 10.28 -26.40 23.60
C LYS A 856 10.09 -24.90 23.93
N ASP A 857 10.94 -24.34 24.78
CA ASP A 857 10.79 -22.97 25.30
C ASP A 857 11.25 -21.89 24.31
N THR A 858 12.05 -22.27 23.30
CA THR A 858 12.51 -21.38 22.22
C THR A 858 11.67 -21.49 20.95
N LEU A 859 10.57 -22.27 20.97
CA LEU A 859 9.72 -22.59 19.82
C LEU A 859 10.46 -23.38 18.71
N ASP A 860 11.54 -24.08 19.04
CA ASP A 860 12.22 -25.01 18.14
C ASP A 860 11.63 -26.42 18.28
N TYR A 861 10.82 -26.80 17.29
CA TYR A 861 10.15 -28.10 17.21
C TYR A 861 10.87 -29.10 16.29
N SER A 862 12.19 -28.94 16.11
CA SER A 862 13.03 -29.95 15.44
C SER A 862 13.06 -31.26 16.25
N LEU A 863 13.11 -32.41 15.58
CA LEU A 863 13.14 -33.73 16.23
C LEU A 863 14.53 -34.05 16.81
N LYS A 864 14.58 -34.67 17.99
CA LYS A 864 15.80 -35.31 18.53
C LYS A 864 15.97 -36.72 17.95
N SER A 865 17.20 -37.23 17.97
CA SER A 865 17.60 -38.54 17.43
C SER A 865 16.80 -39.74 17.93
N ALA A 866 16.24 -39.68 19.13
CA ALA A 866 15.42 -40.75 19.71
C ALA A 866 13.92 -40.63 19.39
N SER A 867 13.53 -39.65 18.57
CA SER A 867 12.13 -39.40 18.24
C SER A 867 11.52 -40.56 17.45
N THR A 868 10.33 -40.99 17.86
CA THR A 868 9.52 -41.97 17.13
C THR A 868 8.84 -41.38 15.90
N CYS A 869 9.00 -40.09 15.60
CA CYS A 869 8.47 -39.46 14.39
C CYS A 869 9.38 -39.67 13.17
N ILE A 870 10.63 -40.09 13.39
CA ILE A 870 11.66 -40.26 12.36
C ILE A 870 11.33 -41.45 11.46
N ASN A 871 11.32 -41.25 10.15
CA ASN A 871 11.06 -42.23 9.09
C ASN A 871 9.69 -42.94 9.17
N MET A 872 8.71 -42.32 9.84
CA MET A 872 7.39 -42.92 10.08
C MET A 872 6.27 -42.35 9.20
N ALA A 873 6.55 -41.40 8.32
CA ALA A 873 5.53 -40.84 7.44
C ALA A 873 5.33 -41.70 6.19
N ASN A 874 4.10 -41.68 5.67
CA ASN A 874 3.73 -42.34 4.42
C ASN A 874 3.80 -41.33 3.27
N ILE A 875 4.74 -41.55 2.35
CA ILE A 875 5.02 -40.66 1.22
C ILE A 875 3.94 -40.67 0.13
N ASP A 876 3.19 -41.76 -0.02
CA ASP A 876 2.22 -41.95 -1.11
C ASP A 876 1.09 -40.92 -1.08
N TYR A 877 0.81 -40.35 0.10
CA TYR A 877 -0.23 -39.32 0.27
C TYR A 877 0.21 -37.91 -0.15
N VAL A 878 1.51 -37.64 -0.30
CA VAL A 878 2.05 -36.26 -0.34
C VAL A 878 3.06 -35.99 -1.45
N MET A 879 3.41 -36.99 -2.27
CA MET A 879 4.50 -36.92 -3.25
C MET A 879 4.42 -35.71 -4.20
N ASP A 880 3.22 -35.29 -4.61
CA ASP A 880 3.02 -34.21 -5.58
C ASP A 880 2.87 -32.80 -4.95
N VAL A 881 2.71 -32.72 -3.62
CA VAL A 881 2.37 -31.46 -2.93
C VAL A 881 3.40 -31.02 -1.89
N LEU A 882 4.33 -31.92 -1.54
CA LEU A 882 5.38 -31.67 -0.56
C LEU A 882 6.28 -30.49 -1.00
N PRO A 883 6.64 -29.55 -0.10
CA PRO A 883 7.68 -28.58 -0.41
C PRO A 883 9.04 -29.26 -0.61
N ALA A 884 9.99 -28.60 -1.29
CA ALA A 884 11.32 -29.17 -1.49
C ALA A 884 12.08 -29.36 -0.17
N ASN A 885 11.92 -28.41 0.76
CA ASN A 885 12.59 -28.39 2.05
C ASN A 885 11.58 -28.25 3.20
N ASP A 886 11.99 -28.66 4.41
CA ASP A 886 11.26 -28.47 5.66
C ASP A 886 11.39 -27.02 6.19
N LEU A 887 10.87 -26.77 7.39
CA LEU A 887 10.92 -25.46 8.05
C LEU A 887 12.31 -25.05 8.56
N LYS A 888 13.30 -25.94 8.53
CA LYS A 888 14.72 -25.71 8.87
C LYS A 888 15.61 -25.63 7.62
N GLY A 889 15.07 -25.94 6.44
CA GLY A 889 15.77 -25.92 5.15
C GLY A 889 16.34 -27.27 4.72
N ASN A 890 16.03 -28.35 5.42
CA ASN A 890 16.46 -29.70 5.09
C ASN A 890 15.60 -30.27 3.95
N ASN A 891 16.13 -31.11 3.07
CA ASN A 891 15.33 -31.78 2.03
C ASN A 891 14.22 -32.61 2.70
N ARG A 892 12.98 -32.49 2.21
CA ARG A 892 11.84 -33.22 2.79
C ARG A 892 11.93 -34.74 2.65
N ILE A 893 12.46 -35.22 1.54
CA ILE A 893 12.65 -36.65 1.31
C ILE A 893 14.15 -36.90 1.40
N ASP A 894 14.54 -37.81 2.29
CA ASP A 894 15.90 -38.31 2.30
C ASP A 894 16.18 -39.00 0.96
N LYS A 895 17.07 -38.42 0.16
CA LYS A 895 17.41 -38.91 -1.18
C LYS A 895 18.10 -40.27 -1.16
N THR A 896 18.64 -40.68 -0.01
CA THR A 896 19.34 -41.97 0.13
C THR A 896 18.41 -43.10 0.55
N THR A 897 17.46 -42.83 1.44
CA THR A 897 16.56 -43.87 1.97
C THR A 897 15.16 -43.82 1.34
N GLY A 898 14.77 -42.70 0.74
CA GLY A 898 13.41 -42.45 0.25
C GLY A 898 12.37 -42.28 1.37
N LEU A 899 12.82 -42.13 2.62
CA LEU A 899 11.97 -42.04 3.81
C LEU A 899 11.63 -40.58 4.13
N LEU A 900 10.57 -40.41 4.91
CA LEU A 900 9.97 -39.13 5.28
C LEU A 900 9.62 -39.16 6.78
N ASP A 901 9.89 -38.06 7.49
CA ASP A 901 9.50 -37.91 8.89
C ASP A 901 8.07 -37.40 9.04
N GLN A 902 7.44 -37.74 10.16
CA GLN A 902 6.16 -37.15 10.55
C GLN A 902 6.37 -35.73 11.06
N GLY A 903 5.47 -34.82 10.69
CA GLY A 903 5.50 -33.42 11.08
C GLY A 903 6.24 -32.51 10.08
N ALA A 904 6.48 -31.28 10.50
CA ALA A 904 6.98 -30.19 9.66
C ALA A 904 8.51 -30.09 9.59
N TYR A 905 9.23 -31.01 10.24
CA TYR A 905 10.69 -31.02 10.36
C TYR A 905 11.22 -32.40 10.06
N GLU A 906 12.29 -32.48 9.28
CA GLU A 906 13.05 -33.70 9.05
C GLU A 906 14.24 -33.76 10.03
N TYR A 907 14.47 -34.94 10.59
CA TYR A 907 15.66 -35.27 11.34
C TYR A 907 16.78 -35.67 10.39
N LEU A 908 17.82 -34.85 10.35
CA LEU A 908 19.09 -35.24 9.73
C LEU A 908 20.00 -35.87 10.78
N LYS A 909 20.38 -37.14 10.57
CA LYS A 909 21.55 -37.69 11.26
C LYS A 909 22.77 -36.95 10.72
N GLU A 910 23.41 -36.11 11.53
CA GLU A 910 24.72 -35.57 11.17
C GLU A 910 25.70 -36.75 11.05
N ILE A 911 26.07 -37.12 9.82
CA ILE A 911 27.15 -38.09 9.57
C ILE A 911 28.34 -37.30 9.03
N GLU A 912 29.32 -37.04 9.87
CA GLU A 912 30.64 -36.62 9.41
C GLU A 912 31.41 -37.82 8.85
N SER A 913 32.01 -37.70 7.66
CA SER A 913 32.89 -38.73 7.08
C SER A 913 34.09 -39.03 8.00
N LEU A 914 34.47 -40.31 8.17
CA LEU A 914 35.59 -40.71 9.03
C LEU A 914 36.94 -40.13 8.51
N LYS A 915 37.59 -39.31 9.34
CA LYS A 915 38.84 -38.60 9.04
C LYS A 915 39.79 -38.65 10.23
N VAL A 916 41.09 -38.71 9.96
CA VAL A 916 42.12 -38.44 10.97
C VAL A 916 42.07 -36.95 11.28
N ILE A 917 41.76 -36.60 12.52
CA ILE A 917 41.64 -35.21 12.97
C ILE A 917 42.90 -34.71 13.67
N HIS A 918 43.64 -35.60 14.31
CA HIS A 918 44.81 -35.23 15.07
C HIS A 918 45.81 -36.37 15.18
N ILE A 919 47.10 -36.06 15.12
CA ILE A 919 48.18 -37.01 15.42
C ILE A 919 49.11 -36.35 16.40
N GLU A 920 49.36 -37.03 17.51
CA GLU A 920 50.34 -36.62 18.49
C GLU A 920 51.48 -37.64 18.54
N PRO A 921 52.70 -37.23 18.16
CA PRO A 921 53.12 -35.88 17.80
C PRO A 921 52.86 -35.53 16.32
N VAL A 922 52.59 -34.24 16.06
CA VAL A 922 52.18 -33.70 14.74
C VAL A 922 53.34 -33.65 13.73
N SER A 923 53.13 -34.07 12.48
CA SER A 923 54.18 -34.02 11.45
C SER A 923 54.40 -32.65 10.82
N SER A 924 55.65 -32.22 10.87
CA SER A 924 56.44 -31.67 9.75
C SER A 924 57.82 -31.20 10.21
N GLU A 925 58.10 -31.13 11.53
CA GLU A 925 59.44 -31.14 12.15
C GLU A 925 59.32 -30.91 13.68
N LYS A 926 58.87 -31.92 14.45
CA LYS A 926 58.94 -31.88 15.92
C LYS A 926 59.47 -33.20 16.48
N ASN A 927 60.29 -33.06 17.51
CA ASN A 927 61.03 -34.16 18.08
C ASN A 927 60.22 -34.86 19.19
N ILE A 928 60.07 -36.18 19.12
CA ILE A 928 59.35 -37.02 20.09
C ILE A 928 60.26 -37.37 21.27
N ASN A 929 59.68 -37.55 22.46
CA ASN A 929 60.42 -37.97 23.64
C ASN A 929 60.57 -39.51 23.65
N ILE A 930 61.68 -40.01 24.24
CA ILE A 930 62.17 -41.39 24.15
C ILE A 930 61.20 -42.46 24.69
N ASP A 931 60.19 -42.08 25.48
CA ASP A 931 59.20 -43.00 26.06
C ASP A 931 57.74 -42.71 25.65
N THR A 932 57.50 -41.80 24.69
CA THR A 932 56.13 -41.36 24.38
C THR A 932 55.45 -42.23 23.31
N PRO A 933 54.22 -42.72 23.52
CA PRO A 933 53.43 -43.41 22.49
C PRO A 933 52.98 -42.45 21.38
N LEU A 934 52.80 -42.98 20.16
CA LEU A 934 52.23 -42.24 19.03
C LEU A 934 50.69 -42.41 19.05
N LEU A 935 49.96 -41.29 19.06
CA LEU A 935 48.50 -41.24 19.19
C LEU A 935 47.87 -40.69 17.92
N ILE A 936 46.91 -41.41 17.34
CA ILE A 936 46.21 -41.02 16.11
C ILE A 936 44.72 -40.94 16.40
N THR A 937 44.17 -39.74 16.39
CA THR A 937 42.77 -39.45 16.73
C THR A 937 41.92 -39.32 15.49
N PHE A 938 40.79 -40.02 15.49
CA PHE A 938 39.76 -39.96 14.47
C PHE A 938 38.57 -39.13 14.95
N ASN A 939 37.81 -38.52 14.03
CA ASN A 939 36.62 -37.74 14.39
C ASN A 939 35.47 -38.56 14.98
N ALA A 940 35.59 -39.88 15.02
CA ALA A 940 34.61 -40.77 15.63
C ALA A 940 35.24 -42.13 16.03
N PRO A 941 34.59 -42.94 16.89
CA PRO A 941 35.11 -44.26 17.29
C PRO A 941 35.35 -45.23 16.13
N ILE A 942 36.48 -45.95 16.15
CA ILE A 942 36.93 -46.82 15.07
C ILE A 942 37.09 -48.30 15.47
N LYS A 943 37.03 -49.19 14.48
CA LYS A 943 37.51 -50.58 14.57
C LYS A 943 38.68 -50.78 13.60
N ILE A 944 39.67 -51.57 14.01
CA ILE A 944 40.76 -52.02 13.14
C ILE A 944 40.25 -53.22 12.35
N LEU A 945 40.37 -53.15 11.03
CA LEU A 945 39.92 -54.19 10.11
C LEU A 945 41.06 -55.06 9.62
N ASP A 946 42.20 -54.44 9.33
CA ASP A 946 43.43 -55.13 8.96
C ASP A 946 44.64 -54.37 9.50
N ALA A 947 45.34 -54.97 10.45
CA ALA A 947 46.50 -54.37 11.09
C ALA A 947 47.75 -54.39 10.19
N ASP A 948 47.81 -55.29 9.21
CA ASP A 948 48.96 -55.41 8.29
C ASP A 948 49.03 -54.23 7.29
N LEU A 949 47.93 -53.48 7.17
CA LEU A 949 47.83 -52.25 6.39
C LEU A 949 48.26 -50.98 7.16
N ILE A 950 48.83 -51.14 8.37
CA ILE A 950 49.37 -50.06 9.21
C ILE A 950 50.86 -50.32 9.46
N ASN A 951 51.75 -49.51 8.85
CA ASN A 951 53.19 -49.82 8.78
C ASN A 951 54.09 -48.64 9.18
N LEU A 952 55.24 -48.93 9.81
CA LEU A 952 56.35 -47.99 10.08
C LEU A 952 57.58 -48.35 9.20
N SER A 953 58.35 -47.35 8.76
CA SER A 953 59.58 -47.57 8.00
C SER A 953 60.72 -48.18 8.85
N CYS A 954 61.52 -49.06 8.22
CA CYS A 954 62.70 -49.76 8.76
C CYS A 954 62.46 -50.77 9.90
N ASN A 955 61.84 -51.93 9.61
CA ASN A 955 61.85 -53.19 10.41
C ASN A 955 61.63 -53.09 11.95
N ASN A 956 61.12 -51.97 12.45
CA ASN A 956 60.79 -51.80 13.85
C ASN A 956 59.37 -52.32 14.06
N GLU A 957 59.25 -53.50 14.67
CA GLU A 957 57.95 -54.04 15.09
C GLU A 957 57.39 -53.18 16.24
N PHE A 958 56.10 -52.83 16.15
CA PHE A 958 55.40 -52.18 17.25
C PHE A 958 55.22 -53.16 18.42
N LYS A 959 55.33 -52.67 19.66
CA LYS A 959 55.07 -53.43 20.89
C LYS A 959 53.59 -53.75 21.06
N THR A 960 52.74 -52.74 20.90
CA THR A 960 51.29 -52.90 20.93
C THR A 960 50.60 -51.85 20.06
N LEU A 961 49.54 -52.29 19.37
CA LEU A 961 48.59 -51.47 18.63
C LEU A 961 47.25 -51.57 19.36
N GLN A 962 46.86 -50.49 20.03
CA GLN A 962 45.70 -50.47 20.93
C GLN A 962 44.78 -49.32 20.59
N LEU A 963 43.49 -49.50 20.86
CA LEU A 963 42.55 -48.39 20.84
C LEU A 963 42.40 -47.86 22.27
N SER A 964 42.29 -46.53 22.37
CA SER A 964 41.81 -45.85 23.58
C SER A 964 40.47 -46.43 24.05
N GLU A 965 40.11 -46.17 25.31
CA GLU A 965 38.87 -46.71 25.91
C GLU A 965 37.60 -46.29 25.15
N ASP A 966 37.57 -45.08 24.59
CA ASP A 966 36.46 -44.58 23.76
C ASP A 966 36.57 -44.98 22.27
N LYS A 967 37.66 -45.67 21.91
CA LYS A 967 38.01 -46.16 20.58
C LYS A 967 38.17 -45.06 19.51
N THR A 968 38.32 -43.80 19.89
CA THR A 968 38.54 -42.69 18.94
C THR A 968 40.02 -42.49 18.60
N VAL A 969 40.91 -42.95 19.47
CA VAL A 969 42.37 -42.85 19.31
C VAL A 969 43.01 -44.22 19.10
N LEU A 970 43.83 -44.36 18.07
CA LEU A 970 44.76 -45.45 17.84
C LEU A 970 46.12 -45.13 18.48
N ILE A 971 46.56 -46.01 19.39
CA ILE A 971 47.77 -45.88 20.21
C ILE A 971 48.81 -46.87 19.72
N ILE A 972 50.00 -46.36 19.41
CA ILE A 972 51.11 -47.12 18.85
C ILE A 972 52.34 -46.96 19.78
N THR A 973 52.92 -48.08 20.22
CA THR A 973 54.10 -48.11 21.12
C THR A 973 55.24 -48.95 20.54
N SER A 974 56.49 -48.57 20.83
CA SER A 974 57.72 -49.30 20.42
C SER A 974 58.20 -50.28 21.51
N TYR A 975 58.93 -51.34 21.13
CA TYR A 975 59.55 -52.30 22.05
C TYR A 975 60.73 -51.71 22.84
N GLU A 976 61.46 -50.79 22.23
CA GLU A 976 62.61 -50.08 22.81
C GLU A 976 62.35 -48.57 22.83
N PRO A 977 62.91 -47.82 23.82
CA PRO A 977 62.80 -46.37 23.87
C PRO A 977 63.36 -45.73 22.59
N TRP A 978 62.67 -44.73 22.04
CA TRP A 978 63.05 -44.09 20.79
C TRP A 978 64.44 -43.44 20.89
N PHE A 979 65.39 -43.83 20.04
CA PHE A 979 66.76 -43.30 20.13
C PHE A 979 66.81 -41.79 19.82
N PHE A 980 67.43 -41.01 20.71
CA PHE A 980 67.67 -39.58 20.52
C PHE A 980 68.29 -39.30 19.13
N ASN A 981 67.76 -38.33 18.39
CA ASN A 981 68.17 -37.90 17.04
C ASN A 981 67.90 -38.89 15.86
N SER A 982 66.82 -39.69 15.86
CA SER A 982 66.41 -40.55 14.72
C SER A 982 65.15 -40.02 13.97
N GLN A 983 64.91 -40.45 12.70
CA GLN A 983 63.75 -40.10 11.82
C GLN A 983 62.99 -41.35 11.35
N LEU A 984 61.64 -41.34 11.36
CA LEU A 984 60.75 -42.48 11.06
C LEU A 984 59.49 -42.07 10.26
N GLU A 985 58.90 -42.98 9.48
CA GLU A 985 57.70 -42.77 8.61
C GLU A 985 56.58 -43.78 8.93
N LEU A 986 55.31 -43.34 8.97
CA LEU A 986 54.10 -44.14 9.22
C LEU A 986 53.11 -44.06 8.04
N THR A 987 52.55 -45.21 7.64
CA THR A 987 51.52 -45.34 6.59
C THR A 987 50.28 -46.09 7.10
N ILE A 988 49.07 -45.59 6.79
CA ILE A 988 47.77 -46.22 7.02
C ILE A 988 46.99 -46.25 5.69
N ASP A 989 46.81 -47.44 5.12
CA ASP A 989 46.12 -47.59 3.84
C ASP A 989 44.59 -47.55 3.97
N LYS A 990 43.91 -47.11 2.89
CA LYS A 990 42.44 -47.15 2.80
C LYS A 990 41.94 -48.58 3.00
N GLY A 991 41.11 -48.77 4.02
CA GLY A 991 40.58 -50.09 4.40
C GLY A 991 41.14 -50.63 5.72
N ALA A 992 42.22 -50.05 6.25
CA ALA A 992 42.83 -50.51 7.51
C ALA A 992 41.92 -50.30 8.74
N VAL A 993 41.13 -49.22 8.75
CA VAL A 993 40.22 -48.85 9.84
C VAL A 993 38.86 -48.39 9.29
N ALA A 994 37.79 -48.67 10.04
CA ALA A 994 36.43 -48.24 9.70
C ALA A 994 35.66 -47.73 10.91
N TYR A 995 34.62 -46.95 10.64
CA TYR A 995 33.68 -46.48 11.66
C TYR A 995 32.96 -47.67 12.30
N ILE A 996 32.82 -47.66 13.64
CA ILE A 996 32.27 -48.80 14.38
C ILE A 996 30.83 -49.09 13.97
N GLU A 997 30.02 -48.08 13.64
CA GLU A 997 28.57 -48.25 13.44
C GLU A 997 28.12 -48.50 11.98
N ASP A 998 28.91 -48.17 10.94
CA ASP A 998 28.43 -48.22 9.54
C ASP A 998 29.51 -48.55 8.47
N GLU A 999 30.60 -49.21 8.86
CA GLU A 999 31.68 -49.68 7.97
C GLU A 999 32.32 -48.64 7.02
N SER A 1000 32.00 -47.35 7.16
CA SER A 1000 32.62 -46.29 6.37
C SER A 1000 34.10 -46.13 6.74
N PHE A 1001 34.98 -46.13 5.73
CA PHE A 1001 36.43 -46.10 5.88
C PHE A 1001 37.00 -44.68 5.77
N THR A 1002 38.29 -44.51 6.03
CA THR A 1002 39.02 -43.30 5.65
C THR A 1002 38.90 -43.05 4.14
N ASN A 1003 38.68 -41.79 3.75
CA ASN A 1003 38.39 -41.43 2.36
C ASN A 1003 39.62 -41.56 1.42
N SER A 1004 40.84 -41.69 1.95
CA SER A 1004 42.12 -41.85 1.24
C SER A 1004 43.17 -42.56 2.12
N ASN A 1005 44.28 -43.03 1.53
CA ASN A 1005 45.47 -43.46 2.28
C ASN A 1005 46.05 -42.28 3.08
N PHE A 1006 46.74 -42.57 4.17
CA PHE A 1006 47.34 -41.57 5.06
C PHE A 1006 48.82 -41.91 5.34
N GLU A 1007 49.72 -40.94 5.17
CA GLU A 1007 51.18 -41.10 5.32
C GLU A 1007 51.78 -39.91 6.09
N THR A 1008 52.76 -40.15 6.98
CA THR A 1008 53.37 -39.10 7.82
C THR A 1008 54.79 -39.42 8.35
N MET A 1009 55.64 -38.41 8.63
CA MET A 1009 57.04 -38.55 9.13
C MET A 1009 57.31 -37.77 10.44
N PHE A 1010 58.22 -38.27 11.31
CA PHE A 1010 58.61 -37.62 12.59
C PHE A 1010 60.05 -37.96 13.08
N SER A 1011 60.62 -37.18 14.04
CA SER A 1011 62.01 -37.29 14.58
C SER A 1011 62.07 -37.42 16.13
N VAL A 1012 63.18 -37.83 16.78
CA VAL A 1012 63.34 -37.97 18.28
C VAL A 1012 64.31 -36.92 18.90
N ARG A 1013 64.01 -36.34 20.08
CA ARG A 1013 64.64 -35.07 20.62
C ARG A 1013 65.96 -35.18 21.41
N PRO A 1014 66.85 -34.17 21.44
CA PRO A 1014 68.00 -34.09 22.38
C PRO A 1014 67.65 -33.49 23.79
N CYS A 1015 68.55 -33.60 24.80
CA CYS A 1015 68.30 -33.29 26.22
C CYS A 1015 68.59 -31.82 26.65
N GLU A 1016 67.79 -31.22 27.56
CA GLU A 1016 67.82 -29.79 27.95
C GLU A 1016 67.94 -29.50 29.48
N LYS A 1017 68.56 -28.37 29.87
CA LYS A 1017 68.85 -27.93 31.27
C LYS A 1017 67.72 -27.09 31.88
N ALA A 1018 67.45 -27.21 33.19
CA ALA A 1018 66.37 -26.47 33.85
C ALA A 1018 66.56 -24.95 34.04
N SER A 1019 65.43 -24.22 34.17
CA SER A 1019 65.32 -22.80 34.57
C SER A 1019 64.08 -22.59 35.47
N LEU A 1020 64.05 -21.56 36.34
CA LEU A 1020 62.95 -21.29 37.30
C LEU A 1020 62.47 -19.83 37.19
N GLU A 1021 61.16 -19.63 37.13
CA GLU A 1021 60.49 -18.31 37.10
C GLU A 1021 59.21 -18.35 37.95
N ILE A 1022 58.92 -17.30 38.72
CA ILE A 1022 57.66 -17.16 39.46
C ILE A 1022 56.59 -16.52 38.56
N GLU A 1023 55.57 -17.30 38.19
CA GLU A 1023 54.36 -16.84 37.52
C GLU A 1023 53.37 -16.26 38.53
N SER A 1024 53.33 -14.93 38.59
CA SER A 1024 52.23 -14.17 39.16
C SER A 1024 51.67 -13.25 38.07
N SER A 1025 50.36 -13.02 38.08
CA SER A 1025 49.73 -12.09 37.15
C SER A 1025 50.04 -10.61 37.45
N SER A 1026 50.55 -10.29 38.65
CA SER A 1026 50.89 -8.93 39.11
C SER A 1026 51.58 -8.96 40.49
N ASP A 1027 52.54 -8.06 40.76
CA ASP A 1027 53.07 -7.84 42.13
C ASP A 1027 52.08 -7.00 43.00
N LEU A 1028 50.98 -6.55 42.42
CA LEU A 1028 49.99 -5.64 42.99
C LEU A 1028 48.57 -6.15 42.76
N TYR A 1029 47.86 -6.57 43.81
CA TYR A 1029 46.57 -7.25 43.72
C TYR A 1029 45.38 -6.36 44.15
N CYS A 1030 44.19 -6.65 43.61
CA CYS A 1030 42.93 -6.05 44.07
C CYS A 1030 42.55 -6.66 45.45
N PRO A 1031 42.21 -5.84 46.46
CA PRO A 1031 41.86 -6.33 47.80
C PRO A 1031 40.60 -7.20 47.78
N ASN A 1032 40.55 -8.16 48.70
CA ASN A 1032 39.43 -9.08 48.94
C ASN A 1032 39.08 -10.02 47.77
N LEU A 1033 40.01 -10.18 46.82
CA LEU A 1033 39.96 -11.23 45.81
C LEU A 1033 40.97 -12.33 46.16
N GLU A 1034 40.70 -13.54 45.66
CA GLU A 1034 41.62 -14.67 45.75
C GLU A 1034 42.81 -14.46 44.80
N ALA A 1035 44.03 -14.80 45.25
CA ALA A 1035 45.24 -14.81 44.43
C ALA A 1035 46.03 -16.10 44.61
N ILE A 1036 46.72 -16.52 43.55
CA ILE A 1036 47.55 -17.73 43.57
C ILE A 1036 48.94 -17.36 43.06
N LEU A 1037 49.97 -17.61 43.85
CA LEU A 1037 51.37 -17.51 43.41
C LEU A 1037 51.78 -18.86 42.84
N LYS A 1038 52.34 -18.87 41.63
CA LYS A 1038 52.77 -20.10 40.96
C LYS A 1038 54.24 -19.95 40.55
N ALA A 1039 54.99 -21.04 40.61
CA ALA A 1039 56.32 -21.13 40.03
C ALA A 1039 56.27 -22.11 38.86
N THR A 1040 56.98 -21.78 37.80
CA THR A 1040 57.18 -22.64 36.66
C THR A 1040 58.67 -22.84 36.46
N SER A 1041 59.08 -24.11 36.40
CA SER A 1041 60.41 -24.47 35.95
C SER A 1041 60.37 -25.28 34.66
N THR A 1042 61.32 -25.05 33.77
CA THR A 1042 61.56 -25.92 32.61
C THR A 1042 62.67 -26.93 32.92
N GLY A 1043 62.72 -28.07 32.23
CA GLY A 1043 63.72 -29.15 32.41
C GLY A 1043 63.12 -30.56 32.25
N ASP A 1044 63.96 -31.57 31.98
CA ASP A 1044 63.52 -32.97 31.85
C ASP A 1044 63.18 -33.57 33.24
N SER A 1045 62.15 -34.42 33.33
CA SER A 1045 61.13 -34.39 34.41
C SER A 1045 61.41 -35.12 35.75
N LYS A 1046 61.79 -34.39 36.81
CA LYS A 1046 61.31 -34.55 38.21
C LYS A 1046 61.80 -33.33 38.98
N LEU A 1047 60.90 -32.37 39.24
CA LEU A 1047 61.22 -31.04 39.76
C LEU A 1047 60.68 -30.89 41.19
N ASP A 1048 61.55 -30.79 42.19
CA ASP A 1048 61.14 -30.66 43.61
C ASP A 1048 61.11 -29.16 44.02
N TYR A 1049 59.96 -28.63 44.48
CA TYR A 1049 59.73 -27.20 44.78
C TYR A 1049 59.67 -26.88 46.29
N GLN A 1050 60.25 -25.76 46.76
CA GLN A 1050 60.10 -25.26 48.14
C GLN A 1050 59.77 -23.76 48.20
N TRP A 1051 58.87 -23.33 49.10
CA TRP A 1051 58.41 -21.94 49.21
C TRP A 1051 58.61 -21.30 50.58
N TYR A 1052 59.04 -20.05 50.60
CA TYR A 1052 59.29 -19.24 51.79
C TYR A 1052 58.51 -17.92 51.73
N TYR A 1053 58.01 -17.42 52.87
CA TYR A 1053 57.44 -16.07 53.03
C TYR A 1053 58.25 -15.32 54.08
N ASN A 1054 58.79 -14.15 53.71
CA ASN A 1054 59.71 -13.35 54.53
C ASN A 1054 60.83 -14.20 55.18
N ASN A 1055 61.40 -15.13 54.40
CA ASN A 1055 62.44 -16.10 54.76
C ASN A 1055 62.05 -17.21 55.76
N GLU A 1056 60.76 -17.37 56.09
CA GLU A 1056 60.28 -18.55 56.81
C GLU A 1056 59.63 -19.54 55.83
N LEU A 1057 59.94 -20.83 55.95
CA LEU A 1057 59.40 -21.87 55.08
C LEU A 1057 57.88 -21.98 55.32
N ILE A 1058 57.08 -21.80 54.27
CA ILE A 1058 55.62 -21.83 54.35
C ILE A 1058 55.00 -23.05 53.67
N LEU A 1059 55.71 -23.73 52.77
CA LEU A 1059 55.24 -24.94 52.09
C LEU A 1059 56.39 -25.93 51.82
N SER A 1060 56.10 -27.24 51.87
CA SER A 1060 57.07 -28.35 51.75
C SER A 1060 57.09 -28.98 50.33
N PRO A 1061 58.03 -29.91 50.02
CA PRO A 1061 58.36 -30.34 48.66
C PRO A 1061 57.16 -30.76 47.80
N ASP A 1062 57.18 -30.36 46.53
CA ASP A 1062 56.35 -30.84 45.41
C ASP A 1062 55.13 -29.98 45.03
N SER A 1063 54.89 -28.85 45.72
CA SER A 1063 53.89 -27.87 45.30
C SER A 1063 54.53 -26.66 44.62
N SER A 1064 54.29 -26.51 43.32
CA SER A 1064 54.70 -25.33 42.57
C SER A 1064 53.79 -24.11 42.79
N LYS A 1065 52.86 -24.14 43.77
CA LYS A 1065 51.87 -23.08 44.00
C LYS A 1065 51.62 -22.79 45.48
N VAL A 1066 51.21 -21.55 45.77
CA VAL A 1066 50.72 -21.06 47.07
C VAL A 1066 49.40 -20.30 46.85
N ASP A 1067 48.31 -20.75 47.48
CA ASP A 1067 46.98 -20.12 47.38
C ASP A 1067 46.76 -19.09 48.52
N LEU A 1068 46.34 -17.88 48.16
CA LEU A 1068 45.94 -16.79 49.07
C LEU A 1068 44.42 -16.56 48.92
N ALA A 1069 43.65 -17.18 49.81
CA ALA A 1069 42.17 -17.21 49.74
C ALA A 1069 41.50 -15.83 49.72
N GLU A 1070 42.08 -14.84 50.42
CA GLU A 1070 41.66 -13.43 50.37
C GLU A 1070 42.88 -12.54 50.59
N VAL A 1071 43.27 -11.76 49.59
CA VAL A 1071 44.45 -10.89 49.68
C VAL A 1071 44.12 -9.63 50.47
N THR A 1072 44.65 -9.55 51.70
CA THR A 1072 44.52 -8.41 52.61
C THR A 1072 45.90 -7.91 53.04
N LYS A 1073 45.96 -6.78 53.75
CA LYS A 1073 47.24 -6.14 54.15
C LYS A 1073 48.21 -7.07 54.91
N ILE A 1074 47.72 -8.15 55.51
CA ILE A 1074 48.56 -9.15 56.20
C ILE A 1074 49.37 -10.03 55.24
N ASN A 1075 48.99 -10.07 53.96
CA ASN A 1075 49.61 -10.87 52.92
C ASN A 1075 50.72 -10.11 52.17
N GLU A 1076 50.94 -8.83 52.46
CA GLU A 1076 52.03 -8.06 51.84
C GLU A 1076 53.41 -8.55 52.33
N GLY A 1077 54.35 -8.81 51.43
CA GLY A 1077 55.67 -9.35 51.79
C GLY A 1077 56.38 -10.09 50.66
N ILE A 1078 57.60 -10.56 50.91
CA ILE A 1078 58.42 -11.29 49.91
C ILE A 1078 58.14 -12.79 49.99
N TYR A 1079 57.89 -13.42 48.86
CA TYR A 1079 57.77 -14.87 48.69
C TYR A 1079 58.93 -15.40 47.83
N ILE A 1080 59.57 -16.52 48.20
CA ILE A 1080 60.74 -17.10 47.52
C ILE A 1080 60.46 -18.56 47.15
N CYS A 1081 60.83 -19.00 45.94
CA CYS A 1081 60.70 -20.38 45.45
C CYS A 1081 62.05 -21.00 45.02
N GLU A 1082 62.27 -22.29 45.30
CA GLU A 1082 63.47 -23.08 44.94
C GLU A 1082 63.09 -24.38 44.20
N VAL A 1083 63.83 -24.79 43.15
CA VAL A 1083 63.58 -26.00 42.30
C VAL A 1083 64.84 -26.83 41.94
N THR A 1084 64.72 -28.17 41.89
CA THR A 1084 65.78 -29.14 41.50
C THR A 1084 65.37 -30.15 40.39
N ASP A 1085 66.15 -30.39 39.30
CA ASP A 1085 65.79 -31.26 38.11
C ASP A 1085 66.37 -32.70 38.05
N LEU A 1086 65.87 -33.58 37.13
CA LEU A 1086 66.33 -34.98 36.93
C LEU A 1086 67.78 -35.10 36.45
N CYS A 1087 68.30 -34.05 35.83
CA CYS A 1087 69.68 -33.95 35.38
C CYS A 1087 70.63 -33.50 36.51
N GLY A 1088 70.09 -33.11 37.68
CA GLY A 1088 70.82 -32.76 38.91
C GLY A 1088 71.07 -31.26 39.17
N ASN A 1089 70.34 -30.34 38.53
CA ASN A 1089 70.52 -28.87 38.64
C ASN A 1089 69.57 -28.22 39.69
N ILE A 1090 70.02 -27.24 40.50
CA ILE A 1090 69.22 -26.47 41.51
C ILE A 1090 69.14 -24.96 41.17
N ILE A 1091 67.96 -24.32 41.29
CA ILE A 1091 67.66 -22.93 40.87
C ILE A 1091 66.66 -22.24 41.84
N THR A 1092 66.78 -20.92 42.11
CA THR A 1092 65.93 -20.14 43.06
C THR A 1092 65.44 -18.79 42.49
N ASP A 1093 64.24 -18.33 42.85
CA ASP A 1093 63.66 -17.02 42.45
C ASP A 1093 62.69 -16.41 43.50
N SER A 1094 62.34 -15.11 43.44
CA SER A 1094 61.50 -14.42 44.47
C SER A 1094 60.56 -13.30 43.94
N ILE A 1095 59.44 -13.06 44.62
CA ILE A 1095 58.42 -12.03 44.29
C ILE A 1095 57.95 -11.24 45.52
N TYR A 1096 57.59 -9.95 45.35
CA TYR A 1096 56.97 -9.14 46.42
C TYR A 1096 55.48 -8.94 46.14
N VAL A 1097 54.62 -9.32 47.09
CA VAL A 1097 53.17 -9.13 46.99
C VAL A 1097 52.78 -7.82 47.69
N SER A 1098 52.03 -6.98 46.99
CA SER A 1098 51.49 -5.69 47.46
C SER A 1098 50.02 -5.51 47.05
N ILE A 1099 49.28 -4.57 47.67
CA ILE A 1099 47.84 -4.36 47.43
C ILE A 1099 47.53 -2.90 47.07
N TYR A 1100 46.57 -2.66 46.17
CA TYR A 1100 46.08 -1.33 45.83
C TYR A 1100 45.45 -0.64 47.06
N ASN A 1101 46.08 0.45 47.53
CA ASN A 1101 45.65 1.18 48.73
C ASN A 1101 44.58 2.28 48.47
N ASP A 1102 44.36 2.69 47.21
CA ASP A 1102 43.44 3.77 46.81
C ASP A 1102 42.37 3.25 45.82
N ILE A 1103 41.38 2.48 46.30
CA ILE A 1103 40.23 2.03 45.50
C ILE A 1103 38.97 2.79 45.90
N VAL A 1104 38.26 3.34 44.91
CA VAL A 1104 36.97 4.01 45.10
C VAL A 1104 35.87 3.11 44.56
N TYR A 1105 35.06 2.55 45.45
CA TYR A 1105 33.91 1.71 45.08
C TYR A 1105 32.79 2.56 44.45
N PRO A 1106 32.03 2.02 43.47
CA PRO A 1106 30.90 2.73 42.88
C PRO A 1106 29.80 2.95 43.91
N ASN A 1107 29.44 4.21 44.12
CA ASN A 1107 28.35 4.57 45.02
C ASN A 1107 27.06 4.80 44.21
N ILE A 1108 26.02 4.02 44.51
CA ILE A 1108 24.70 4.23 43.91
C ILE A 1108 24.03 5.41 44.60
N GLU A 1109 23.80 6.46 43.84
CA GLU A 1109 23.05 7.61 44.31
C GLU A 1109 21.62 7.57 43.77
N HIS A 1110 20.64 7.69 44.68
CA HIS A 1110 19.26 7.99 44.32
C HIS A 1110 19.13 9.48 44.03
N LYS A 1111 18.65 9.85 42.85
CA LYS A 1111 18.33 11.27 42.58
C LYS A 1111 16.88 11.59 42.86
N TRP A 1112 15.96 11.02 42.07
CA TRP A 1112 14.54 11.31 42.13
C TRP A 1112 13.73 10.18 41.49
N GLY A 1113 12.49 9.99 41.93
CA GLY A 1113 11.61 8.95 41.36
C GLY A 1113 12.26 7.57 41.43
N GLY A 1114 12.24 6.83 40.32
CA GLY A 1114 12.93 5.55 40.16
C GLY A 1114 14.31 5.66 39.49
N VAL A 1115 14.95 6.85 39.43
CA VAL A 1115 16.23 7.05 38.73
C VAL A 1115 17.40 6.92 39.70
N TYR A 1116 18.36 6.06 39.34
CA TYR A 1116 19.58 5.77 40.08
C TYR A 1116 20.77 5.91 39.15
N PHE A 1117 21.90 6.38 39.67
CA PHE A 1117 23.10 6.57 38.87
C PHE A 1117 24.35 6.35 39.71
N ILE A 1118 25.48 6.16 39.03
CA ILE A 1118 26.82 6.17 39.62
C ILE A 1118 27.44 7.52 39.37
N SER A 1119 27.81 8.21 40.44
CA SER A 1119 28.61 9.42 40.35
C SER A 1119 30.00 9.05 39.83
N ASN A 1120 30.26 9.36 38.56
CA ASN A 1120 31.54 9.09 37.90
C ASN A 1120 32.16 10.38 37.34
N GLU A 1121 32.04 11.49 38.07
CA GLU A 1121 32.53 12.80 37.61
C GLU A 1121 34.04 12.83 37.35
N GLN A 1122 34.81 12.01 38.07
CA GLN A 1122 36.26 11.86 37.90
C GLN A 1122 36.65 10.79 36.86
N LYS A 1123 35.68 10.20 36.14
CA LYS A 1123 35.88 9.13 35.13
C LYS A 1123 36.63 7.90 35.66
N GLU A 1124 36.40 7.55 36.91
CA GLU A 1124 37.06 6.45 37.60
C GLU A 1124 36.44 5.08 37.25
N HIS A 1125 35.21 5.02 36.75
CA HIS A 1125 34.49 3.77 36.46
C HIS A 1125 34.05 3.63 34.99
N SER A 1126 34.07 2.42 34.47
CA SER A 1126 33.64 2.03 33.13
C SER A 1126 32.88 0.68 33.15
N ASN A 1127 32.29 0.27 32.03
CA ASN A 1127 31.58 -1.02 31.87
C ASN A 1127 30.52 -1.31 32.94
N TYR A 1128 29.51 -0.44 33.03
CA TYR A 1128 28.42 -0.54 34.00
C TYR A 1128 27.49 -1.72 33.71
N ARG A 1129 27.18 -2.53 34.71
CA ARG A 1129 26.16 -3.59 34.64
C ARG A 1129 25.25 -3.52 35.84
N TRP A 1130 23.98 -3.21 35.63
CA TRP A 1130 23.00 -3.02 36.69
C TRP A 1130 22.20 -4.29 36.95
N PHE A 1131 22.03 -4.65 38.23
CA PHE A 1131 21.31 -5.85 38.65
C PHE A 1131 20.17 -5.49 39.60
N LEU A 1132 18.94 -5.94 39.29
CA LEU A 1132 17.78 -5.85 40.17
C LEU A 1132 17.30 -7.25 40.52
N GLN A 1133 17.22 -7.59 41.81
CA GLN A 1133 16.92 -8.97 42.26
C GLN A 1133 17.87 -10.03 41.66
N ASN A 1134 19.14 -9.67 41.46
CA ASN A 1134 20.17 -10.48 40.77
C ASN A 1134 19.91 -10.75 39.28
N GLU A 1135 18.88 -10.16 38.69
CA GLU A 1135 18.65 -10.15 37.25
C GLU A 1135 19.26 -8.90 36.63
N GLU A 1136 19.99 -9.06 35.52
CA GLU A 1136 20.61 -7.95 34.82
C GLU A 1136 19.56 -7.12 34.07
N ILE A 1137 19.48 -5.82 34.37
CA ILE A 1137 18.43 -4.94 33.83
C ILE A 1137 18.94 -3.93 32.79
N LEU A 1138 20.26 -3.65 32.77
CA LEU A 1138 20.85 -2.66 31.86
C LEU A 1138 22.38 -2.76 31.83
N THR A 1139 22.98 -2.47 30.67
CA THR A 1139 24.44 -2.43 30.47
C THR A 1139 24.94 -1.11 29.91
N ASP A 1140 26.23 -0.86 30.12
CA ASP A 1140 27.09 0.12 29.44
C ASP A 1140 26.82 1.61 29.71
N ILE A 1141 25.80 1.93 30.51
CA ILE A 1141 25.52 3.32 30.92
C ILE A 1141 25.46 3.49 32.45
N PRO A 1142 25.95 4.64 32.98
CA PRO A 1142 26.06 4.88 34.42
C PRO A 1142 24.73 5.22 35.11
N VAL A 1143 23.59 5.05 34.44
CA VAL A 1143 22.26 5.46 34.91
C VAL A 1143 21.22 4.40 34.59
N THR A 1144 20.28 4.15 35.50
CA THR A 1144 19.13 3.24 35.30
C THR A 1144 17.83 3.86 35.81
N HIS A 1145 16.69 3.41 35.25
CA HIS A 1145 15.34 3.80 35.67
C HIS A 1145 14.50 2.58 36.03
N ILE A 1146 13.96 2.56 37.25
CA ILE A 1146 13.11 1.49 37.77
C ILE A 1146 11.64 1.78 37.43
N PRO A 1147 10.97 0.94 36.60
CA PRO A 1147 9.58 1.14 36.21
C PRO A 1147 8.59 1.05 37.39
N LYS A 1148 7.40 1.61 37.20
CA LYS A 1148 6.31 1.55 38.19
C LYS A 1148 5.97 0.10 38.56
N GLY A 1149 5.86 -0.18 39.85
CA GLY A 1149 5.46 -1.50 40.38
C GLY A 1149 6.62 -2.47 40.68
N TYR A 1150 7.87 -2.10 40.36
CA TYR A 1150 9.04 -2.92 40.67
C TYR A 1150 9.70 -2.50 41.99
N LYS A 1151 10.17 -3.49 42.77
CA LYS A 1151 10.89 -3.33 44.05
C LYS A 1151 11.92 -4.45 44.21
N GLY A 1152 13.02 -4.22 44.92
CA GLY A 1152 14.04 -5.25 45.14
C GLY A 1152 15.43 -4.71 45.45
N SER A 1153 16.40 -5.63 45.58
CA SER A 1153 17.81 -5.32 45.76
C SER A 1153 18.44 -4.85 44.44
N LEU A 1154 19.07 -3.68 44.45
CA LEU A 1154 19.75 -3.07 43.31
C LEU A 1154 21.24 -2.92 43.62
N TYR A 1155 22.09 -3.40 42.73
CA TYR A 1155 23.53 -3.11 42.76
C TYR A 1155 24.07 -2.93 41.33
N VAL A 1156 25.27 -2.36 41.21
CA VAL A 1156 25.97 -2.22 39.93
C VAL A 1156 27.34 -2.90 40.02
N SER A 1157 27.77 -3.50 38.92
CA SER A 1157 29.15 -3.91 38.72
C SER A 1157 29.83 -2.95 37.74
N VAL A 1158 31.04 -2.50 38.08
CA VAL A 1158 31.82 -1.58 37.24
C VAL A 1158 33.27 -2.05 37.17
N ARG A 1159 33.99 -1.58 36.14
CA ARG A 1159 35.45 -1.69 36.03
C ARG A 1159 36.09 -0.38 36.49
N ASP A 1160 36.97 -0.43 37.50
CA ASP A 1160 37.80 0.73 37.87
C ASP A 1160 38.79 1.00 36.75
N SER A 1161 38.78 2.23 36.26
CA SER A 1161 39.49 2.67 35.06
C SER A 1161 40.97 2.97 35.34
N ARG A 1162 41.39 3.05 36.62
CA ARG A 1162 42.79 3.29 37.02
C ARG A 1162 43.59 2.00 37.13
N ASN A 1163 42.98 0.95 37.67
CA ASN A 1163 43.66 -0.31 37.99
C ASN A 1163 43.00 -1.56 37.36
N GLY A 1164 41.87 -1.39 36.68
CA GLY A 1164 41.19 -2.47 35.96
C GLY A 1164 40.40 -3.44 36.84
N CYS A 1165 40.37 -3.25 38.17
CA CYS A 1165 39.63 -4.11 39.10
C CYS A 1165 38.13 -4.07 38.79
N ILE A 1166 37.45 -5.22 38.86
CA ILE A 1166 35.98 -5.28 38.82
C ILE A 1166 35.46 -5.06 40.24
N LEU A 1167 34.70 -4.00 40.41
CA LEU A 1167 34.15 -3.58 41.70
C LEU A 1167 32.63 -3.67 41.65
N ASN A 1168 32.02 -4.26 42.67
CA ASN A 1168 30.58 -4.20 42.87
C ASN A 1168 30.27 -3.07 43.86
N SER A 1169 29.16 -2.36 43.62
CA SER A 1169 28.64 -1.41 44.60
C SER A 1169 28.06 -2.14 45.80
N ASP A 1170 27.83 -1.38 46.88
CA ASP A 1170 26.89 -1.81 47.89
C ASP A 1170 25.53 -2.11 47.26
N THR A 1171 24.83 -3.11 47.81
CA THR A 1171 23.46 -3.42 47.41
C THR A 1171 22.49 -2.52 48.17
N ILE A 1172 21.67 -1.77 47.44
CA ILE A 1172 20.63 -0.91 48.02
C ILE A 1172 19.24 -1.51 47.80
N MET A 1173 18.30 -1.21 48.71
CA MET A 1173 16.90 -1.64 48.57
C MET A 1173 16.08 -0.55 47.90
N VAL A 1174 15.44 -0.89 46.79
CA VAL A 1174 14.55 0.03 46.06
C VAL A 1174 13.09 -0.21 46.45
N GLU A 1175 12.43 0.85 46.91
CA GLU A 1175 10.98 0.85 47.18
C GLU A 1175 10.15 1.16 45.92
N GLU A 1176 8.85 0.82 45.94
CA GLU A 1176 7.94 0.94 44.80
C GLU A 1176 7.83 2.39 44.27
N ASN A 1177 8.20 2.58 42.99
CA ASN A 1177 8.00 3.84 42.29
C ASN A 1177 6.49 4.04 41.98
N LYS A 1178 5.84 5.02 42.61
CA LYS A 1178 4.36 5.21 42.56
C LYS A 1178 3.83 6.12 41.44
N ARG A 1179 4.68 6.69 40.58
CA ARG A 1179 4.26 7.73 39.60
C ARG A 1179 4.19 7.21 38.15
N ASN A 1180 3.24 7.73 37.36
CA ASN A 1180 3.05 7.40 35.94
C ASN A 1180 3.95 8.26 35.02
N GLU A 1181 4.35 7.72 33.87
CA GLU A 1181 4.96 8.48 32.77
C GLU A 1181 3.88 9.31 32.04
N PRO A 1182 4.02 10.64 31.90
CA PRO A 1182 3.02 11.50 31.28
C PRO A 1182 3.43 12.03 29.90
N PHE A 1183 4.56 11.63 29.29
CA PHE A 1183 4.94 12.13 27.96
C PHE A 1183 5.79 11.18 27.10
N ILE A 1184 5.73 11.35 25.78
CA ILE A 1184 6.51 10.67 24.74
C ILE A 1184 7.48 11.68 24.11
N ALA A 1185 8.68 11.25 23.72
CA ALA A 1185 9.68 12.07 23.03
C ALA A 1185 9.93 11.49 21.63
N TYR A 1186 9.81 12.31 20.58
CA TYR A 1186 9.93 11.87 19.18
C TYR A 1186 10.59 12.96 18.29
N PRO A 1187 11.46 12.61 17.34
CA PRO A 1187 12.09 11.31 17.15
C PRO A 1187 13.11 11.00 18.27
N ASN A 1188 13.39 9.72 18.49
CA ASN A 1188 14.44 9.26 19.41
C ASN A 1188 15.04 7.95 18.85
N PRO A 1189 16.27 7.96 18.29
CA PRO A 1189 17.24 9.05 18.31
C PRO A 1189 16.83 10.27 17.47
N ILE A 1190 17.32 11.45 17.84
CA ILE A 1190 17.16 12.72 17.11
C ILE A 1190 18.51 13.11 16.47
N ASN A 1191 18.51 13.60 15.23
CA ASN A 1191 19.74 14.11 14.58
C ASN A 1191 19.93 15.62 14.82
N THR A 1192 21.15 16.13 14.62
CA THR A 1192 21.42 17.58 14.67
C THR A 1192 20.49 18.34 13.72
N ASN A 1193 19.87 19.42 14.22
CA ASN A 1193 18.86 20.23 13.52
C ASN A 1193 17.48 19.59 13.28
N GLU A 1194 17.20 18.41 13.83
CA GLU A 1194 15.82 17.92 13.95
C GLU A 1194 15.11 18.56 15.16
N THR A 1195 13.78 18.51 15.14
CA THR A 1195 12.95 19.04 16.23
C THR A 1195 12.51 17.90 17.12
N LEU A 1196 12.85 17.95 18.40
CA LEU A 1196 12.32 17.04 19.40
C LEU A 1196 10.93 17.51 19.79
N GLU A 1197 9.98 16.62 19.64
CA GLU A 1197 8.61 16.78 20.06
C GLU A 1197 8.37 15.98 21.35
N LEU A 1198 7.95 16.68 22.41
CA LEU A 1198 7.47 16.09 23.64
C LEU A 1198 5.94 16.12 23.67
N VAL A 1199 5.31 14.95 23.52
CA VAL A 1199 3.85 14.79 23.51
C VAL A 1199 3.38 14.34 24.88
N PHE A 1200 2.58 15.17 25.54
CA PHE A 1200 2.03 14.95 26.87
C PHE A 1200 0.69 14.17 26.80
N ASN A 1201 0.48 13.24 27.74
CA ASN A 1201 -0.73 12.39 27.82
C ASN A 1201 -2.02 13.15 28.21
N SER A 1202 -1.92 14.43 28.58
CA SER A 1202 -3.04 15.33 28.91
C SER A 1202 -2.58 16.78 28.92
N ASP A 1203 -3.49 17.76 28.74
CA ASP A 1203 -3.18 19.18 28.88
C ASP A 1203 -2.67 19.49 30.29
N PHE A 1204 -1.43 20.00 30.38
CA PHE A 1204 -0.85 20.46 31.64
C PHE A 1204 -0.81 22.00 31.68
N ASN A 1205 -0.96 22.59 32.88
CA ASN A 1205 -0.67 24.01 33.11
C ASN A 1205 0.83 24.31 32.93
N ASP A 1206 1.19 25.59 32.89
CA ASP A 1206 2.55 26.09 32.76
C ASP A 1206 3.59 25.25 33.55
N GLY A 1207 4.73 25.03 32.92
CA GLY A 1207 5.75 24.14 33.44
C GLY A 1207 7.12 24.42 32.87
N LYS A 1208 8.08 23.58 33.26
CA LYS A 1208 9.44 23.65 32.76
C LYS A 1208 10.00 22.28 32.40
N ILE A 1209 10.75 22.26 31.32
CA ILE A 1209 11.54 21.14 30.86
C ILE A 1209 13.00 21.43 31.21
N ILE A 1210 13.67 20.49 31.84
CA ILE A 1210 15.07 20.59 32.22
C ILE A 1210 15.80 19.43 31.56
N ILE A 1211 16.78 19.74 30.72
CA ILE A 1211 17.62 18.76 30.05
C ILE A 1211 18.90 18.61 30.86
N TYR A 1212 19.27 17.38 31.17
CA TYR A 1212 20.51 17.03 31.86
C TYR A 1212 21.38 16.18 30.93
N SER A 1213 22.70 16.34 31.04
CA SER A 1213 23.66 15.41 30.45
C SER A 1213 23.69 14.12 31.28
N LEU A 1214 24.26 13.06 30.72
CA LEU A 1214 24.48 11.81 31.47
C LEU A 1214 25.28 11.97 32.77
N ASN A 1215 26.09 13.03 32.90
CA ASN A 1215 26.84 13.33 34.12
C ASN A 1215 25.99 14.07 35.18
N GLY A 1216 24.68 14.23 34.96
CA GLY A 1216 23.77 14.94 35.88
C GLY A 1216 23.88 16.46 35.83
N GLY A 1217 24.74 17.03 34.97
CA GLY A 1217 24.84 18.46 34.73
C GLY A 1217 23.62 18.97 33.97
N LYS A 1218 22.97 20.02 34.46
CA LYS A 1218 21.87 20.68 33.74
C LYS A 1218 22.43 21.35 32.49
N VAL A 1219 21.96 20.92 31.32
CA VAL A 1219 22.36 21.43 30.00
C VAL A 1219 21.50 22.63 29.62
N GLU A 1220 20.17 22.50 29.76
CA GLU A 1220 19.24 23.58 29.45
C GLU A 1220 17.99 23.51 30.33
N GLU A 1221 17.30 24.64 30.54
CA GLU A 1221 15.95 24.68 31.09
C GLU A 1221 15.06 25.57 30.23
N LEU A 1222 13.95 24.99 29.78
CA LEU A 1222 12.97 25.58 28.89
C LEU A 1222 11.66 25.72 29.65
N LYS A 1223 11.00 26.88 29.52
CA LYS A 1223 9.65 27.09 30.04
C LYS A 1223 8.64 26.86 28.94
N PHE A 1224 7.53 26.23 29.28
CA PHE A 1224 6.40 26.07 28.36
C PHE A 1224 5.10 26.49 29.05
N ASN A 1225 4.22 27.10 28.27
CA ASN A 1225 2.88 27.46 28.70
C ASN A 1225 1.93 26.30 28.39
N LYS A 1226 0.71 26.35 28.93
CA LYS A 1226 -0.34 25.33 28.73
C LYS A 1226 -0.40 24.76 27.30
N SER A 1227 0.13 23.55 27.12
CA SER A 1227 0.20 22.82 25.85
C SER A 1227 0.33 21.32 26.09
N ASN A 1228 -0.23 20.50 25.20
CA ASN A 1228 -0.05 19.05 25.15
C ASN A 1228 1.17 18.64 24.30
N ILE A 1229 1.78 19.57 23.57
CA ILE A 1229 2.96 19.34 22.73
C ILE A 1229 4.01 20.42 23.00
N PHE A 1230 5.27 20.01 23.14
CA PHE A 1230 6.40 20.93 23.23
C PHE A 1230 7.48 20.58 22.20
N ASN A 1231 7.81 21.55 21.34
CA ASN A 1231 8.80 21.40 20.29
C ASN A 1231 10.07 22.17 20.61
N HIS A 1232 11.22 21.51 20.51
CA HIS A 1232 12.53 22.15 20.68
C HIS A 1232 13.56 21.59 19.70
N ARG A 1233 14.28 22.50 19.02
CA ARG A 1233 15.24 22.15 17.98
C ARG A 1233 16.66 22.06 18.54
N PHE A 1234 17.28 20.89 18.39
CA PHE A 1234 18.62 20.61 18.91
C PHE A 1234 19.68 21.09 17.91
N THR A 1235 20.06 22.36 18.01
CA THR A 1235 20.99 23.00 17.07
C THR A 1235 22.43 23.06 17.57
N ASN A 1236 22.65 23.00 18.90
CA ASN A 1236 23.97 23.21 19.54
C ASN A 1236 24.34 22.12 20.57
N TYR A 1237 23.77 20.93 20.44
CA TYR A 1237 24.02 19.82 21.36
C TYR A 1237 24.97 18.81 20.74
N GLU A 1238 25.98 18.37 21.51
CA GLU A 1238 26.86 17.28 21.09
C GLU A 1238 26.06 15.97 20.97
N PRO A 1239 26.36 15.10 19.99
CA PRO A 1239 25.76 13.77 19.91
C PRO A 1239 25.99 12.99 21.21
N GLY A 1240 24.93 12.42 21.77
CA GLY A 1240 25.00 11.75 23.06
C GLY A 1240 23.64 11.48 23.71
N ILE A 1241 23.66 10.83 24.86
CA ILE A 1241 22.45 10.55 25.63
C ILE A 1241 22.18 11.70 26.60
N TYR A 1242 20.93 12.11 26.67
CA TYR A 1242 20.45 13.18 27.54
C TYR A 1242 19.22 12.72 28.33
N LEU A 1243 18.97 13.38 29.46
CA LEU A 1243 17.84 13.11 30.33
C LEU A 1243 16.90 14.32 30.37
N ILE A 1244 15.63 14.11 30.05
CA ILE A 1244 14.59 15.14 30.13
C ILE A 1244 13.84 14.99 31.44
N LYS A 1245 13.79 16.08 32.20
CA LYS A 1245 12.90 16.25 33.35
C LYS A 1245 11.82 17.24 32.99
N VAL A 1246 10.57 16.84 33.13
CA VAL A 1246 9.44 17.77 33.09
C VAL A 1246 8.96 18.02 34.51
N GLN A 1247 8.90 19.30 34.89
CA GLN A 1247 8.34 19.76 36.16
C GLN A 1247 7.12 20.63 35.87
N LEU A 1248 5.97 20.16 36.33
CA LEU A 1248 4.70 20.88 36.28
C LEU A 1248 4.51 21.68 37.58
N ASP A 1249 3.81 22.82 37.53
CA ASP A 1249 3.54 23.67 38.70
C ASP A 1249 2.78 22.96 39.85
N SER A 1250 2.17 21.80 39.57
CA SER A 1250 1.47 20.94 40.54
C SER A 1250 2.37 19.96 41.32
N ASN A 1251 3.70 20.13 41.30
CA ASN A 1251 4.68 19.19 41.90
C ASN A 1251 4.66 17.76 41.33
N ASN A 1252 4.11 17.57 40.12
CA ASN A 1252 4.25 16.33 39.36
C ASN A 1252 5.53 16.37 38.51
N TYR A 1253 6.31 15.29 38.58
CA TYR A 1253 7.59 15.18 37.90
C TYR A 1253 7.62 13.91 37.06
N SER A 1254 8.19 14.00 35.87
CA SER A 1254 8.35 12.89 34.95
C SER A 1254 9.65 12.97 34.17
N PHE A 1255 10.17 11.81 33.79
CA PHE A 1255 11.53 11.69 33.25
C PHE A 1255 11.58 10.72 32.08
N LYS A 1256 12.40 11.02 31.07
CA LYS A 1256 12.66 10.11 29.95
C LYS A 1256 14.09 10.28 29.45
N LEU A 1257 14.71 9.16 29.06
CA LEU A 1257 16.02 9.12 28.43
C LEU A 1257 15.85 9.28 26.92
N PHE A 1258 16.66 10.13 26.28
CA PHE A 1258 16.66 10.30 24.82
C PHE A 1258 18.09 10.41 24.29
N ILE A 1259 18.24 10.07 23.01
CA ILE A 1259 19.52 10.01 22.29
C ILE A 1259 19.50 11.12 21.24
N ASN A 1260 20.48 12.03 21.30
CA ASN A 1260 20.71 13.14 20.37
C ASN A 1260 21.95 12.93 19.51
#